data_AF-A0A0D5ZKM5-F1
#
_entry.id   AF-A0A0D5ZKM5-F1
#
_cell.length_a   1.000
_cell.length_b   1.000
_cell.length_c   1.000
_cell.angle_alpha   90.00
_cell.angle_beta   90.00
_cell.angle_gamma   90.00
#
_symmetry.space_group_name_H-M   'P 1'
#
loop_
_entity.id
_entity.type
_entity.pdbx_description
1 polymer ?
#
loop_
_entity_poly.entity_id
_entity_poly.type
_entity_poly.pdbx_seq_one_letter_code
_entity_poly.pdbx_strand_id
1 'polypeptide(L)'
;MKKTKIILLGISSILVIGSIATGIVFGVKTTKNNDQKTGETWKENQPEKRVDDDKKTSEPNEENVQPSEPSKDAQEPADETPKPENPNIEVVEVTKNVTFKFFIGNKYLTGKDFSIDARVENNKIKLNEINFPFRFSTSVNEVDFADVVNLTITPIYNVISVKLIHNSSEVSTQTFNLFSNENSILSSNIQLPNGYKFAQVQPERINFSSTQKEIRIDVAKIVNIKQMLLHFVDKVNPLNNQDVTITNISAEDNSVNIQKYLPQNFAFDNPTDENVAYKNEVTLYIHKMKKAFIVKFLSENNVISQYLSEIYVDETIVNLDKTKIPNNYELISDQSSYEYAEEIDINVRKKQKSVTIIYRFNNAEVFQRVEQIDVDAATISINKWIPEGYLLASGESENKTVSDKIIVNVIKENNEDEKQSLISKINENKEMFFKIEAHKDLFTNSDLKNILAQKTILFENLESYSVEELNQKLEEINKAFNLSYSNSKELFDAQKSVNLPKLQELKANNYYSNDFEKYINDIVSIYDSRQDENQKLDLFIEEYSKFKMQASEMDVFKEETDRFLTNKPERLGYKAYLKADAKKNKDYDGNDYYKVPTNSKFDLKIKILNPDKSQNEFWYLKHLYKHLKTKFLNLKLIIKGRRPNLSKIQKEIYISDIDFDNNSISEVYSFNDNEERWIEIKIYHPDTREVHYIENSLMDANDYSEIYNNKPWIRTGEDIDNTPIKSEIVANSIDDFWLFPRGYSIDFKGKMDSDLNYLSTQVRSEWNNLWNSKISNGQSFTYGNALWVTFLKFFTELNFKNSNFTFNKENSIFTKTFTNSGSFTYQIEATANQDFNTKNFNGIGGAFFDFGFTSFVNHFQIQSGQKVRVEISLNNDEASWKPGEDPKRPLEIIKNNNGDLSALKKLGYPLANYPFIATFYGKLTFKLYVDDALKWDFNSHQSSQSHSIPVFPLAKNETDNPKKVVIYSTYTKAAIG
;
A
#
# COMPACT_ATOMS: atom_id res chain seq x y z
N MET A 1 47.64 32.64 34.42
CA MET A 1 48.24 31.34 34.01
C MET A 1 47.23 30.64 33.12
N LYS A 2 47.38 30.74 31.80
CA LYS A 2 47.99 29.75 30.87
C LYS A 2 47.15 28.48 30.64
N LYS A 3 46.74 28.37 29.36
CA LYS A 3 46.47 27.19 28.49
C LYS A 3 45.11 26.51 28.63
N THR A 4 44.21 26.43 27.64
CA THR A 4 44.25 26.27 26.16
C THR A 4 44.38 24.81 25.70
N LYS A 5 43.28 24.30 25.10
CA LYS A 5 43.17 23.56 23.81
C LYS A 5 43.67 22.10 23.66
N ILE A 6 42.84 21.33 22.94
CA ILE A 6 43.13 20.59 21.67
C ILE A 6 43.50 19.09 21.71
N ILE A 7 42.59 18.29 21.10
CA ILE A 7 42.74 17.40 19.91
C ILE A 7 43.46 16.04 20.00
N LEU A 8 42.82 15.11 19.27
CA LEU A 8 43.27 13.90 18.52
C LEU A 8 44.58 13.21 18.93
N LEU A 9 44.54 11.88 18.90
CA LEU A 9 45.06 11.00 17.83
C LEU A 9 44.84 9.56 18.36
N GLY A 10 44.31 8.58 17.63
CA GLY A 10 44.77 8.15 16.32
C GLY A 10 45.98 7.23 16.51
N ILE A 11 45.96 6.05 15.86
CA ILE A 11 47.07 5.13 15.47
C ILE A 11 46.60 3.66 15.62
N SER A 12 46.77 2.72 14.68
CA SER A 12 47.27 2.73 13.30
C SER A 12 47.36 1.28 12.76
N SER A 13 47.22 1.10 11.43
CA SER A 13 48.18 0.39 10.53
C SER A 13 48.36 -1.16 10.59
N ILE A 14 48.67 -1.93 9.53
CA ILE A 14 49.09 -1.75 8.12
C ILE A 14 49.08 -3.16 7.45
N LEU A 15 48.77 -3.29 6.14
CA LEU A 15 49.67 -3.89 5.13
C LEU A 15 49.23 -3.56 3.69
N VAL A 16 50.23 -3.30 2.85
CA VAL A 16 50.25 -2.73 1.49
C VAL A 16 50.84 -3.76 0.52
N ILE A 17 50.51 -3.63 -0.78
CA ILE A 17 51.32 -3.70 -2.04
C ILE A 17 50.29 -3.99 -3.16
N GLY A 18 49.94 -3.10 -4.11
CA GLY A 18 50.73 -2.46 -5.18
C GLY A 18 50.52 -3.25 -6.52
N SER A 19 50.27 -2.74 -7.73
CA SER A 19 50.38 -1.40 -8.34
C SER A 19 49.92 -1.44 -9.84
N ILE A 20 49.30 -0.35 -10.36
CA ILE A 20 49.43 0.29 -11.72
C ILE A 20 48.87 -0.51 -12.95
N ALA A 21 48.10 0.01 -13.95
CA ALA A 21 48.10 1.32 -14.64
C ALA A 21 46.78 1.65 -15.38
N THR A 22 46.57 2.97 -15.56
CA THR A 22 45.84 3.77 -16.58
C THR A 22 45.78 3.20 -18.01
N GLY A 23 44.87 3.52 -18.94
CA GLY A 23 43.81 4.51 -19.08
C GLY A 23 43.49 4.77 -20.58
N ILE A 24 42.30 5.33 -20.85
CA ILE A 24 41.91 6.21 -21.99
C ILE A 24 41.54 5.60 -23.37
N VAL A 25 40.54 6.29 -23.95
CA VAL A 25 39.60 6.01 -25.06
C VAL A 25 40.07 6.59 -26.41
N PHE A 26 39.45 6.08 -27.49
CA PHE A 26 39.05 6.72 -28.77
C PHE A 26 39.74 6.24 -30.07
N GLY A 27 38.89 5.63 -30.92
CA GLY A 27 38.59 6.15 -32.26
C GLY A 27 39.48 5.71 -33.43
N VAL A 28 38.81 5.16 -34.45
CA VAL A 28 38.90 5.45 -35.90
C VAL A 28 38.78 4.15 -36.71
N LYS A 29 37.66 4.04 -37.45
CA LYS A 29 37.43 3.03 -38.49
C LYS A 29 37.75 3.68 -39.83
N THR A 30 38.73 3.14 -40.55
CA THR A 30 38.93 3.36 -41.98
C THR A 30 38.73 2.04 -42.74
N THR A 31 37.99 2.14 -43.83
CA THR A 31 37.67 1.11 -44.82
C THR A 31 38.86 0.77 -45.73
N LYS A 32 39.06 -0.53 -46.05
CA LYS A 32 38.98 -1.13 -47.41
C LYS A 32 39.71 -2.47 -47.51
N ASN A 33 38.97 -3.47 -48.02
CA ASN A 33 39.30 -4.42 -49.10
C ASN A 33 40.68 -5.08 -49.19
N ASN A 34 40.70 -6.42 -49.20
CA ASN A 34 40.82 -7.29 -50.39
C ASN A 34 41.05 -8.75 -49.92
N ASP A 35 40.16 -9.67 -50.30
CA ASP A 35 40.33 -10.67 -51.37
C ASP A 35 41.00 -11.96 -50.86
N GLN A 36 40.40 -13.13 -51.10
CA GLN A 36 40.50 -13.83 -52.38
C GLN A 36 39.98 -15.30 -52.31
N LYS A 37 39.45 -15.74 -53.48
CA LYS A 37 39.33 -17.10 -54.05
C LYS A 37 37.99 -17.84 -53.87
N THR A 38 37.10 -17.93 -54.89
CA THR A 38 37.12 -18.65 -56.20
C THR A 38 37.04 -20.17 -56.04
N GLY A 39 36.29 -21.01 -56.78
CA GLY A 39 35.34 -20.94 -57.91
C GLY A 39 34.36 -22.13 -57.75
N GLU A 40 33.41 -22.50 -58.61
CA GLU A 40 33.40 -22.61 -60.07
C GLU A 40 31.95 -22.55 -60.64
N THR A 41 31.92 -22.20 -61.92
CA THR A 41 30.93 -22.11 -63.01
C THR A 41 30.20 -23.44 -63.39
N TRP A 42 29.08 -23.58 -64.13
CA TRP A 42 28.64 -23.03 -65.44
C TRP A 42 27.10 -23.20 -65.67
N LYS A 43 26.60 -22.49 -66.70
CA LYS A 43 25.28 -22.45 -67.40
C LYS A 43 24.80 -23.83 -67.92
N GLU A 44 23.56 -24.07 -68.38
CA GLU A 44 22.85 -23.45 -69.51
C GLU A 44 21.44 -24.09 -69.75
N ASN A 45 20.62 -23.38 -70.54
CA ASN A 45 19.50 -23.81 -71.41
C ASN A 45 18.02 -23.60 -71.00
N GLN A 46 17.43 -22.63 -71.71
CA GLN A 46 16.04 -22.51 -72.19
C GLN A 46 15.77 -23.55 -73.33
N PRO A 47 14.54 -23.78 -73.88
CA PRO A 47 13.63 -22.72 -74.35
C PRO A 47 12.10 -23.00 -74.47
N GLU A 48 11.41 -21.94 -74.93
CA GLU A 48 10.36 -21.93 -75.98
C GLU A 48 8.87 -21.63 -75.67
N LYS A 49 8.27 -20.99 -76.69
CA LYS A 49 7.07 -20.13 -76.77
C LYS A 49 5.79 -20.87 -77.18
N ARG A 50 4.63 -20.24 -76.91
CA ARG A 50 3.53 -19.76 -77.81
C ARG A 50 2.17 -19.83 -77.07
N VAL A 51 1.10 -19.06 -77.24
CA VAL A 51 0.63 -17.84 -77.98
C VAL A 51 -0.86 -18.12 -78.36
N ASP A 52 -1.71 -17.08 -78.29
CA ASP A 52 -3.09 -16.92 -78.82
C ASP A 52 -4.27 -17.60 -78.04
N ASP A 53 -5.50 -17.06 -77.91
CA ASP A 53 -6.16 -15.92 -78.54
C ASP A 53 -7.47 -15.49 -77.80
N ASP A 54 -7.97 -14.32 -78.20
CA ASP A 54 -9.37 -13.87 -78.31
C ASP A 54 -10.14 -13.01 -77.28
N LYS A 55 -10.86 -12.05 -77.88
CA LYS A 55 -11.50 -10.85 -77.37
C LYS A 55 -12.89 -10.73 -78.03
N LYS A 56 -13.84 -10.10 -77.31
CA LYS A 56 -14.98 -9.27 -77.79
C LYS A 56 -16.37 -9.88 -78.15
N THR A 57 -17.37 -9.42 -77.37
CA THR A 57 -18.68 -8.77 -77.70
C THR A 57 -19.81 -9.50 -78.47
N SER A 58 -21.02 -9.46 -77.90
CA SER A 58 -22.25 -8.90 -78.53
C SER A 58 -23.40 -8.72 -77.51
N GLU A 59 -24.15 -7.62 -77.70
CA GLU A 59 -25.33 -7.06 -77.03
C GLU A 59 -26.68 -7.75 -77.47
N PRO A 60 -27.91 -7.14 -77.37
CA PRO A 60 -28.75 -6.73 -76.21
C PRO A 60 -30.29 -7.04 -76.39
N ASN A 61 -31.12 -6.34 -75.58
CA ASN A 61 -32.56 -5.99 -75.61
C ASN A 61 -33.44 -6.65 -74.53
N GLU A 62 -33.84 -5.90 -73.48
CA GLU A 62 -34.98 -4.93 -73.36
C GLU A 62 -36.30 -5.66 -73.04
N GLU A 63 -37.19 -5.30 -72.11
CA GLU A 63 -37.63 -3.98 -71.60
C GLU A 63 -38.49 -4.18 -70.30
N ASN A 64 -38.29 -3.39 -69.24
CA ASN A 64 -39.15 -2.31 -68.69
C ASN A 64 -40.24 -2.68 -67.63
N VAL A 65 -40.18 -2.06 -66.44
CA VAL A 65 -41.00 -0.92 -65.93
C VAL A 65 -40.76 -0.66 -64.41
N GLN A 66 -40.56 0.62 -64.07
CA GLN A 66 -40.32 1.36 -62.80
C GLN A 66 -41.57 1.55 -61.87
N PRO A 67 -41.63 2.43 -60.82
CA PRO A 67 -40.77 2.67 -59.62
C PRO A 67 -41.58 3.00 -58.32
N SER A 68 -40.95 3.22 -57.15
CA SER A 68 -41.29 4.30 -56.16
C SER A 68 -40.41 4.31 -54.89
N GLU A 69 -39.93 5.50 -54.49
CA GLU A 69 -39.50 5.91 -53.13
C GLU A 69 -40.74 6.47 -52.33
N PRO A 70 -40.63 7.05 -51.11
CA PRO A 70 -39.98 6.65 -49.83
C PRO A 70 -40.99 6.75 -48.63
N SER A 71 -40.63 6.37 -47.39
CA SER A 71 -41.31 6.94 -46.20
C SER A 71 -40.45 7.01 -44.93
N LYS A 72 -40.69 8.11 -44.20
CA LYS A 72 -40.18 8.52 -42.88
C LYS A 72 -41.05 7.99 -41.71
N ASP A 73 -40.49 8.20 -40.51
CA ASP A 73 -41.11 8.47 -39.20
C ASP A 73 -41.44 7.31 -38.23
N ALA A 74 -40.60 7.27 -37.17
CA ALA A 74 -40.91 7.40 -35.73
C ALA A 74 -42.01 6.55 -35.08
N GLN A 75 -41.65 5.80 -34.02
CA GLN A 75 -41.93 6.14 -32.61
C GLN A 75 -41.41 5.09 -31.61
N GLU A 76 -40.80 5.59 -30.53
CA GLU A 76 -40.60 5.02 -29.17
C GLU A 76 -41.87 4.35 -28.59
N PRO A 77 -41.83 3.50 -27.52
CA PRO A 77 -41.22 3.87 -26.23
C PRO A 77 -40.73 2.75 -25.26
N ALA A 78 -40.19 3.24 -24.14
CA ALA A 78 -40.36 2.78 -22.76
C ALA A 78 -39.30 1.87 -22.11
N ASP A 79 -38.53 2.55 -21.23
CA ASP A 79 -38.11 2.15 -19.88
C ASP A 79 -38.69 0.83 -19.32
N GLU A 80 -37.80 -0.11 -19.03
CA GLU A 80 -37.85 -0.93 -17.81
C GLU A 80 -36.44 -1.08 -17.24
N THR A 81 -36.24 -0.54 -16.05
CA THR A 81 -35.06 -0.77 -15.20
C THR A 81 -35.20 -2.11 -14.47
N PRO A 82 -34.14 -2.95 -14.45
CA PRO A 82 -33.92 -3.84 -13.32
C PRO A 82 -32.58 -3.53 -12.61
N LYS A 83 -32.64 -3.66 -11.28
CA LYS A 83 -31.58 -3.47 -10.27
C LYS A 83 -30.22 -4.11 -10.62
N PRO A 84 -29.10 -3.55 -10.12
CA PRO A 84 -27.79 -4.13 -10.30
C PRO A 84 -27.51 -5.25 -9.27
N GLU A 85 -27.06 -6.40 -9.75
CA GLU A 85 -26.33 -7.41 -8.97
C GLU A 85 -24.82 -7.17 -9.10
N ASN A 86 -24.14 -7.27 -7.96
CA ASN A 86 -22.79 -6.81 -7.66
C ASN A 86 -21.79 -8.00 -7.67
N PRO A 87 -20.60 -7.91 -8.30
CA PRO A 87 -19.51 -8.84 -8.03
C PRO A 87 -18.52 -8.24 -7.02
N ASN A 88 -18.46 -8.85 -5.84
CA ASN A 88 -17.54 -8.51 -4.74
C ASN A 88 -16.06 -8.58 -5.18
N ILE A 89 -15.38 -7.43 -5.13
CA ILE A 89 -13.92 -7.30 -5.00
C ILE A 89 -13.64 -7.26 -3.49
N GLU A 90 -12.72 -8.09 -2.98
CA GLU A 90 -12.29 -7.98 -1.58
C GLU A 90 -11.47 -6.70 -1.40
N VAL A 91 -12.15 -5.69 -0.87
CA VAL A 91 -11.59 -4.41 -0.45
C VAL A 91 -10.83 -4.61 0.86
N VAL A 92 -9.53 -4.29 0.90
CA VAL A 92 -8.79 -4.26 2.17
C VAL A 92 -9.13 -2.96 2.89
N GLU A 93 -10.10 -3.05 3.78
CA GLU A 93 -10.54 -1.94 4.61
C GLU A 93 -9.73 -1.90 5.91
N VAL A 94 -9.24 -0.72 6.26
CA VAL A 94 -8.54 -0.50 7.53
C VAL A 94 -9.17 0.67 8.26
N THR A 95 -9.33 0.51 9.58
CA THR A 95 -9.81 1.60 10.46
C THR A 95 -8.61 2.40 10.96
N LYS A 96 -8.65 3.72 10.82
CA LYS A 96 -7.57 4.64 11.22
C LYS A 96 -8.16 5.81 12.01
N ASN A 97 -7.45 6.25 13.05
CA ASN A 97 -7.85 7.43 13.82
C ASN A 97 -7.49 8.70 13.04
N VAL A 98 -8.49 9.54 12.76
CA VAL A 98 -8.35 10.74 11.93
C VAL A 98 -8.91 11.94 12.68
N THR A 99 -8.17 13.06 12.69
CA THR A 99 -8.62 14.31 13.31
C THR A 99 -9.23 15.24 12.28
N PHE A 100 -10.52 15.57 12.44
CA PHE A 100 -11.22 16.51 11.58
C PHE A 100 -11.23 17.92 12.18
N LYS A 101 -10.80 18.91 11.40
CA LYS A 101 -10.87 20.34 11.74
C LYS A 101 -11.90 21.04 10.86
N PHE A 102 -12.79 21.80 11.46
CA PHE A 102 -13.94 22.37 10.75
C PHE A 102 -13.80 23.87 10.50
N PHE A 103 -14.19 24.31 9.31
CA PHE A 103 -14.11 25.69 8.86
C PHE A 103 -15.48 26.15 8.32
N ILE A 104 -15.90 27.38 8.65
CA ILE A 104 -17.04 28.06 7.98
C ILE A 104 -16.44 29.18 7.12
N GLY A 105 -16.48 29.02 5.80
CA GLY A 105 -15.66 29.83 4.90
C GLY A 105 -14.18 29.68 5.24
N ASN A 106 -13.47 30.78 5.49
CA ASN A 106 -12.06 30.77 5.88
C ASN A 106 -11.84 30.80 7.41
N LYS A 107 -12.91 30.71 8.21
CA LYS A 107 -12.82 30.84 9.67
C LYS A 107 -12.86 29.46 10.33
N TYR A 108 -11.77 29.14 11.04
CA TYR A 108 -11.66 27.91 11.82
C TYR A 108 -12.59 27.93 13.04
N LEU A 109 -13.35 26.84 13.25
CA LEU A 109 -14.22 26.62 14.40
C LEU A 109 -13.42 26.02 15.56
N THR A 110 -12.77 26.88 16.34
CA THR A 110 -11.96 26.47 17.49
C THR A 110 -12.79 25.71 18.52
N GLY A 111 -12.29 24.57 19.00
CA GLY A 111 -12.96 23.74 20.01
C GLY A 111 -13.99 22.73 19.47
N LYS A 112 -14.00 22.48 18.16
CA LYS A 112 -14.88 21.50 17.48
C LYS A 112 -14.08 20.46 16.67
N ASP A 113 -12.83 20.22 17.03
CA ASP A 113 -12.03 19.15 16.41
C ASP A 113 -12.46 17.79 16.96
N PHE A 114 -12.57 16.79 16.08
CA PHE A 114 -12.93 15.44 16.48
C PHE A 114 -11.92 14.43 15.90
N SER A 115 -11.31 13.66 16.79
CA SER A 115 -10.52 12.49 16.42
C SER A 115 -11.45 11.28 16.42
N ILE A 116 -11.76 10.76 15.22
CA ILE A 116 -12.71 9.68 15.01
C ILE A 116 -12.01 8.56 14.26
N ASP A 117 -12.32 7.32 14.62
CA ASP A 117 -11.90 6.15 13.86
C ASP A 117 -12.70 6.11 12.54
N ALA A 118 -12.02 6.48 11.47
CA ALA A 118 -12.56 6.51 10.12
C ALA A 118 -12.16 5.24 9.38
N ARG A 119 -13.12 4.66 8.65
CA ARG A 119 -12.86 3.57 7.71
C ARG A 119 -12.18 4.17 6.48
N VAL A 120 -11.01 3.63 6.15
CA VAL A 120 -10.21 4.07 5.00
C VAL A 120 -10.24 2.97 3.95
N GLU A 121 -10.77 3.32 2.79
CA GLU A 121 -10.88 2.47 1.61
C GLU A 121 -10.21 3.20 0.45
N ASN A 122 -9.25 2.58 -0.22
CA ASN A 122 -8.49 3.19 -1.32
C ASN A 122 -7.90 4.57 -0.97
N ASN A 123 -7.39 4.71 0.26
CA ASN A 123 -6.83 5.95 0.81
C ASN A 123 -7.81 7.14 0.85
N LYS A 124 -9.11 6.86 0.85
CA LYS A 124 -10.18 7.86 1.00
C LYS A 124 -11.04 7.55 2.21
N ILE A 125 -11.62 8.61 2.74
CA ILE A 125 -12.57 8.59 3.82
C ILE A 125 -13.91 9.07 3.27
N LYS A 126 -14.92 8.21 3.32
CA LYS A 126 -16.30 8.55 3.01
C LYS A 126 -16.92 9.30 4.18
N LEU A 127 -17.12 10.61 4.01
CA LEU A 127 -17.61 11.49 5.08
C LEU A 127 -19.05 11.18 5.50
N ASN A 128 -19.86 10.66 4.57
CA ASN A 128 -21.23 10.23 4.81
C ASN A 128 -21.35 8.93 5.63
N GLU A 129 -20.25 8.16 5.76
CA GLU A 129 -20.18 6.96 6.59
C GLU A 129 -19.68 7.27 8.02
N ILE A 130 -19.22 8.51 8.26
CA ILE A 130 -18.78 8.97 9.59
C ILE A 130 -19.93 9.66 10.31
N ASN A 131 -20.25 9.15 11.49
CA ASN A 131 -21.25 9.77 12.36
C ASN A 131 -20.64 10.91 13.17
N PHE A 132 -20.60 12.11 12.57
CA PHE A 132 -20.14 13.30 13.28
C PHE A 132 -21.11 13.71 14.39
N PRO A 133 -20.62 14.24 15.53
CA PRO A 133 -21.46 14.57 16.68
C PRO A 133 -22.37 15.80 16.49
N PHE A 134 -22.33 16.46 15.34
CA PHE A 134 -23.24 17.54 14.93
C PHE A 134 -23.50 17.48 13.43
N ARG A 135 -24.69 17.90 12.98
CA ARG A 135 -25.06 17.89 11.55
C ARG A 135 -24.56 19.13 10.82
N PHE A 136 -23.96 18.91 9.67
CA PHE A 136 -23.50 19.93 8.75
C PHE A 136 -23.64 19.42 7.31
N SER A 137 -23.62 20.33 6.34
CA SER A 137 -23.46 19.99 4.92
C SER A 137 -22.09 20.43 4.42
N THR A 138 -21.49 19.63 3.56
CA THR A 138 -20.20 19.88 2.90
C THR A 138 -20.38 19.72 1.39
N SER A 139 -19.56 20.40 0.59
CA SER A 139 -19.59 20.27 -0.88
C SER A 139 -18.90 19.00 -1.40
N VAL A 140 -18.23 18.25 -0.51
CA VAL A 140 -17.51 17.01 -0.82
C VAL A 140 -18.04 15.85 0.03
N ASN A 141 -18.19 14.68 -0.58
CA ASN A 141 -18.67 13.46 0.10
C ASN A 141 -17.54 12.51 0.51
N GLU A 142 -16.36 12.67 -0.09
CA GLU A 142 -15.15 11.89 0.18
C GLU A 142 -13.96 12.83 0.29
N VAL A 143 -13.00 12.46 1.13
CA VAL A 143 -11.74 13.19 1.31
C VAL A 143 -10.58 12.22 1.37
N ASP A 144 -9.42 12.66 0.88
CA ASP A 144 -8.22 11.85 0.96
C ASP A 144 -7.80 11.68 2.42
N PHE A 145 -7.34 10.48 2.75
CA PHE A 145 -6.91 10.14 4.10
C PHE A 145 -5.64 10.91 4.47
N ALA A 146 -5.70 11.59 5.61
CA ALA A 146 -4.58 12.19 6.30
C ALA A 146 -4.84 12.13 7.82
N ASP A 147 -3.79 12.18 8.64
CA ASP A 147 -3.95 12.16 10.11
C ASP A 147 -4.77 13.37 10.62
N VAL A 148 -4.70 14.49 9.90
CA VAL A 148 -5.52 15.69 10.13
C VAL A 148 -6.18 16.11 8.82
N VAL A 149 -7.51 16.13 8.80
CA VAL A 149 -8.33 16.50 7.64
C VAL A 149 -9.07 17.82 7.93
N ASN A 150 -8.88 18.80 7.07
CA ASN A 150 -9.58 20.08 7.15
C ASN A 150 -10.87 20.04 6.30
N LEU A 151 -12.02 20.32 6.91
CA LEU A 151 -13.34 20.30 6.26
C LEU A 151 -14.00 21.68 6.32
N THR A 152 -14.35 22.23 5.15
CA THR A 152 -15.20 23.41 5.05
C THR A 152 -16.67 23.00 5.04
N ILE A 153 -17.46 23.55 5.95
CA ILE A 153 -18.82 23.11 6.22
C ILE A 153 -19.82 24.27 6.28
N THR A 154 -21.08 23.95 6.05
CA THR A 154 -22.24 24.80 6.36
C THR A 154 -23.04 24.16 7.51
N PRO A 155 -23.11 24.78 8.70
CA PRO A 155 -23.81 24.19 9.84
C PRO A 155 -25.33 24.18 9.65
N ILE A 156 -25.98 23.10 10.12
CA ILE A 156 -27.44 22.98 10.15
C ILE A 156 -27.92 23.28 11.57
N TYR A 157 -28.69 24.36 11.74
CA TYR A 157 -29.23 24.82 13.03
C TYR A 157 -30.63 24.27 13.28
N ASN A 158 -30.95 24.04 14.56
CA ASN A 158 -32.31 23.88 15.06
C ASN A 158 -32.79 25.20 15.68
N VAL A 159 -34.03 25.58 15.41
CA VAL A 159 -34.67 26.73 16.04
C VAL A 159 -35.57 26.25 17.17
N ILE A 160 -35.37 26.78 18.37
CA ILE A 160 -36.24 26.50 19.53
C ILE A 160 -36.91 27.78 20.01
N SER A 161 -38.21 27.69 20.32
CA SER A 161 -39.00 28.82 20.82
C SER A 161 -39.26 28.67 22.32
N VAL A 162 -38.98 29.70 23.11
CA VAL A 162 -39.28 29.77 24.54
C VAL A 162 -40.48 30.67 24.75
N LYS A 163 -41.54 30.16 25.38
CA LYS A 163 -42.80 30.86 25.67
C LYS A 163 -42.98 31.10 27.16
N LEU A 164 -43.26 32.34 27.52
CA LEU A 164 -43.59 32.74 28.88
C LEU A 164 -45.11 32.75 29.06
N ILE A 165 -45.63 31.99 30.02
CA ILE A 165 -47.06 31.74 30.19
C ILE A 165 -47.52 32.25 31.57
N HIS A 166 -48.63 32.98 31.62
CA HIS A 166 -49.31 33.32 32.87
C HIS A 166 -50.78 32.94 32.77
N ASN A 167 -51.29 32.16 33.73
CA ASN A 167 -52.67 31.66 33.76
C ASN A 167 -53.13 31.13 32.39
N SER A 168 -52.31 30.26 31.80
CA SER A 168 -52.54 29.62 30.50
C SER A 168 -52.57 30.55 29.27
N SER A 169 -52.21 31.84 29.43
CA SER A 169 -52.07 32.79 28.32
C SER A 169 -50.59 33.10 28.07
N GLU A 170 -50.19 33.10 26.79
CA GLU A 170 -48.84 33.50 26.38
C GLU A 170 -48.65 35.01 26.59
N VAL A 171 -47.58 35.38 27.29
CA VAL A 171 -47.21 36.76 27.60
C VAL A 171 -46.06 37.23 26.70
N SER A 172 -45.17 36.33 26.28
CA SER A 172 -44.05 36.61 25.37
C SER A 172 -43.47 35.33 24.78
N THR A 173 -42.92 35.41 23.55
CA THR A 173 -42.15 34.34 22.90
C THR A 173 -40.78 34.83 22.46
N GLN A 174 -39.73 34.02 22.64
CA GLN A 174 -38.34 34.28 22.22
C GLN A 174 -37.79 33.08 21.44
N THR A 175 -36.95 33.29 20.43
CA THR A 175 -36.39 32.21 19.58
C THR A 175 -34.87 32.13 19.68
N PHE A 176 -34.33 30.91 19.74
CA PHE A 176 -32.90 30.65 19.81
C PHE A 176 -32.47 29.71 18.67
N ASN A 177 -31.39 30.08 17.97
CA ASN A 177 -30.75 29.25 16.94
C ASN A 177 -29.63 28.43 17.58
N LEU A 178 -29.80 27.12 17.63
CA LEU A 178 -28.90 26.19 18.34
C LEU A 178 -28.36 25.15 17.36
N PHE A 179 -27.18 24.59 17.63
CA PHE A 179 -26.67 23.49 16.80
C PHE A 179 -27.54 22.24 16.98
N SER A 180 -27.60 21.38 15.97
CA SER A 180 -28.49 20.21 15.94
C SER A 180 -28.32 19.20 17.10
N ASN A 181 -27.23 19.29 17.87
CA ASN A 181 -26.90 18.46 19.04
C ASN A 181 -26.99 19.21 20.38
N GLU A 182 -27.30 20.51 20.39
CA GLU A 182 -27.52 21.27 21.63
C GLU A 182 -28.92 21.01 22.18
N ASN A 183 -28.99 20.68 23.46
CA ASN A 183 -30.22 20.28 24.16
C ASN A 183 -30.48 21.12 25.43
N SER A 184 -29.83 22.28 25.57
CA SER A 184 -30.06 23.19 26.70
C SER A 184 -29.87 24.67 26.35
N ILE A 185 -30.58 25.56 27.04
CA ILE A 185 -30.42 27.03 26.99
C ILE A 185 -30.12 27.55 28.40
N LEU A 186 -29.28 28.59 28.51
CA LEU A 186 -29.05 29.29 29.79
C LEU A 186 -30.28 30.11 30.18
N SER A 187 -30.78 29.93 31.40
CA SER A 187 -31.97 30.65 31.88
C SER A 187 -31.74 32.15 32.00
N SER A 188 -30.50 32.60 32.20
CA SER A 188 -30.11 34.01 32.20
C SER A 188 -30.31 34.71 30.86
N ASN A 189 -30.43 33.97 29.76
CA ASN A 189 -30.66 34.53 28.43
C ASN A 189 -32.14 34.82 28.14
N ILE A 190 -33.05 34.57 29.10
CA ILE A 190 -34.50 34.71 28.92
C ILE A 190 -34.97 36.02 29.57
N GLN A 191 -35.50 36.94 28.77
CA GLN A 191 -35.99 38.24 29.26
C GLN A 191 -37.45 38.18 29.76
N LEU A 192 -37.77 38.81 30.89
CA LEU A 192 -39.13 38.86 31.47
C LEU A 192 -39.87 40.17 31.11
N PRO A 193 -41.18 40.11 30.79
CA PRO A 193 -42.02 41.30 30.59
C PRO A 193 -42.30 42.09 31.88
N ASN A 194 -42.46 43.41 31.77
CA ASN A 194 -42.79 44.28 32.90
C ASN A 194 -44.08 43.84 33.62
N GLY A 195 -44.04 43.80 34.96
CA GLY A 195 -45.17 43.39 35.80
C GLY A 195 -45.28 41.88 36.02
N TYR A 196 -44.31 41.09 35.54
CA TYR A 196 -44.23 39.64 35.71
C TYR A 196 -42.91 39.20 36.36
N LYS A 197 -42.96 38.12 37.14
CA LYS A 197 -41.80 37.41 37.69
C LYS A 197 -41.86 35.93 37.31
N PHE A 198 -40.74 35.20 37.31
CA PHE A 198 -40.81 33.74 37.21
C PHE A 198 -41.69 33.18 38.32
N ALA A 199 -42.62 32.28 37.99
CA ALA A 199 -43.50 31.69 38.98
C ALA A 199 -42.74 30.77 39.95
N GLN A 200 -41.58 30.25 39.53
CA GLN A 200 -40.69 29.38 40.29
C GLN A 200 -39.21 29.65 39.95
N VAL A 201 -38.29 29.26 40.83
CA VAL A 201 -36.84 29.36 40.62
C VAL A 201 -36.43 28.52 39.40
N GLN A 202 -35.73 29.12 38.44
CA GLN A 202 -35.27 28.44 37.23
C GLN A 202 -33.88 27.82 37.44
N PRO A 203 -33.61 26.62 36.88
CA PRO A 203 -32.26 26.06 36.85
C PRO A 203 -31.34 26.92 35.96
N GLU A 204 -30.03 26.85 36.18
CA GLU A 204 -29.03 27.60 35.39
C GLU A 204 -29.12 27.26 33.89
N ARG A 205 -29.41 26.00 33.58
CA ARG A 205 -29.68 25.52 32.22
C ARG A 205 -31.05 24.84 32.14
N ILE A 206 -31.82 25.22 31.13
CA ILE A 206 -33.11 24.63 30.80
C ILE A 206 -32.87 23.60 29.69
N ASN A 207 -32.96 22.33 30.05
CA ASN A 207 -32.78 21.21 29.13
C ASN A 207 -34.07 20.94 28.34
N PHE A 208 -33.94 20.52 27.08
CA PHE A 208 -35.05 20.14 26.20
C PHE A 208 -34.68 18.92 25.36
N SER A 209 -35.67 18.15 24.89
CA SER A 209 -35.40 16.99 24.04
C SER A 209 -35.06 17.40 22.60
N SER A 210 -34.36 16.54 21.85
CA SER A 210 -34.01 16.78 20.44
C SER A 210 -35.22 16.92 19.50
N THR A 211 -36.41 16.52 19.95
CA THR A 211 -37.68 16.65 19.21
C THR A 211 -38.51 17.86 19.63
N GLN A 212 -38.11 18.54 20.71
CA GLN A 212 -38.86 19.64 21.29
C GLN A 212 -38.53 20.95 20.58
N LYS A 213 -39.53 21.56 19.93
CA LYS A 213 -39.40 22.86 19.25
C LYS A 213 -39.85 24.05 20.10
N GLU A 214 -40.47 23.78 21.25
CA GLU A 214 -41.05 24.79 22.14
C GLU A 214 -40.78 24.45 23.62
N ILE A 215 -40.37 25.44 24.42
CA ILE A 215 -40.23 25.38 25.88
C ILE A 215 -41.25 26.34 26.50
N ARG A 216 -41.96 25.93 27.55
CA ARG A 216 -42.90 26.78 28.27
C ARG A 216 -42.41 27.06 29.69
N ILE A 217 -42.45 28.32 30.10
CA ILE A 217 -42.03 28.77 31.43
C ILE A 217 -43.14 29.61 32.04
N ASP A 218 -43.59 29.24 33.25
CA ASP A 218 -44.65 29.96 33.94
C ASP A 218 -44.13 31.24 34.62
N VAL A 219 -44.88 32.33 34.47
CA VAL A 219 -44.63 33.64 35.07
C VAL A 219 -45.88 34.12 35.83
N ALA A 220 -45.69 34.90 36.89
CA ALA A 220 -46.76 35.38 37.78
C ALA A 220 -46.89 36.92 37.74
N LYS A 221 -48.13 37.44 37.69
CA LYS A 221 -48.44 38.87 37.68
C LYS A 221 -48.39 39.47 39.10
N ILE A 222 -47.86 40.68 39.23
CA ILE A 222 -47.76 41.41 40.51
C ILE A 222 -49.11 42.08 40.82
N VAL A 223 -49.75 41.78 41.97
CA VAL A 223 -51.20 42.05 42.21
C VAL A 223 -51.53 43.21 43.17
N ASN A 224 -50.61 43.60 44.05
CA ASN A 224 -50.82 44.75 44.95
C ASN A 224 -49.88 45.88 44.54
N ILE A 225 -50.43 47.04 44.16
CA ILE A 225 -49.65 48.13 43.61
C ILE A 225 -49.89 49.50 44.27
N LYS A 226 -48.84 50.32 44.34
CA LYS A 226 -48.75 51.70 44.83
C LYS A 226 -48.39 52.65 43.66
N GLN A 227 -48.63 53.94 43.85
CA GLN A 227 -48.21 55.01 42.93
C GLN A 227 -47.34 56.07 43.63
N MET A 228 -46.50 56.75 42.86
CA MET A 228 -45.53 57.75 43.35
C MET A 228 -45.33 58.85 42.31
N LEU A 229 -45.33 60.12 42.72
CA LEU A 229 -45.01 61.29 41.88
C LEU A 229 -43.58 61.77 42.17
N LEU A 230 -42.80 61.97 41.10
CA LEU A 230 -41.44 62.48 41.16
C LEU A 230 -41.38 63.88 40.56
N HIS A 231 -40.77 64.82 41.28
CA HIS A 231 -40.47 66.18 40.81
C HIS A 231 -38.98 66.30 40.56
N PHE A 232 -38.54 66.33 39.31
CA PHE A 232 -37.14 66.58 38.95
C PHE A 232 -36.90 68.08 38.80
N VAL A 233 -35.94 68.62 39.57
CA VAL A 233 -35.66 70.06 39.67
C VAL A 233 -34.21 70.37 39.33
N ASP A 234 -34.01 71.16 38.27
CA ASP A 234 -32.70 71.75 37.94
C ASP A 234 -32.54 73.07 38.71
N LYS A 235 -31.60 73.09 39.67
CA LYS A 235 -31.34 74.27 40.51
C LYS A 235 -30.74 75.44 39.75
N VAL A 236 -30.07 75.18 38.63
CA VAL A 236 -29.36 76.18 37.83
C VAL A 236 -30.29 76.78 36.79
N ASN A 237 -31.16 75.96 36.19
CA ASN A 237 -32.13 76.43 35.20
C ASN A 237 -33.54 75.83 35.43
N PRO A 238 -34.42 76.54 36.17
CA PRO A 238 -35.74 76.04 36.54
C PRO A 238 -36.68 75.72 35.37
N LEU A 239 -36.36 76.15 34.15
CA LEU A 239 -37.11 75.81 32.93
C LEU A 239 -36.99 74.34 32.54
N ASN A 240 -36.03 73.61 33.11
CA ASN A 240 -35.77 72.19 32.84
C ASN A 240 -36.50 71.23 33.80
N ASN A 241 -37.32 71.75 34.73
CA ASN A 241 -38.02 70.92 35.70
C ASN A 241 -39.08 70.02 35.04
N GLN A 242 -39.20 68.78 35.51
CA GLN A 242 -40.13 67.79 34.96
C GLN A 242 -40.77 66.94 36.05
N ASP A 243 -42.07 66.66 35.92
CA ASP A 243 -42.81 65.78 36.82
C ASP A 243 -43.11 64.42 36.15
N VAL A 244 -42.92 63.32 36.87
CA VAL A 244 -43.19 61.95 36.37
C VAL A 244 -43.96 61.14 37.41
N THR A 245 -45.09 60.54 37.00
CA THR A 245 -45.87 59.64 37.85
C THR A 245 -45.53 58.17 37.56
N ILE A 246 -45.11 57.44 38.59
CA ILE A 246 -44.88 55.99 38.54
C ILE A 246 -46.15 55.26 38.98
N THR A 247 -46.64 54.37 38.12
CA THR A 247 -47.75 53.46 38.41
C THR A 247 -47.25 52.01 38.49
N ASN A 248 -47.91 51.16 39.28
CA ASN A 248 -47.60 49.72 39.44
C ASN A 248 -46.39 49.33 40.33
N ILE A 249 -46.08 50.08 41.40
CA ILE A 249 -45.03 49.70 42.38
C ILE A 249 -45.56 48.62 43.32
N SER A 250 -44.88 47.50 43.58
CA SER A 250 -45.43 46.45 44.48
C SER A 250 -45.72 47.01 45.87
N ALA A 251 -46.81 46.59 46.52
CA ALA A 251 -47.13 47.07 47.87
C ALA A 251 -46.07 46.70 48.92
N GLU A 252 -45.28 45.65 48.66
CA GLU A 252 -44.18 45.20 49.52
C GLU A 252 -42.88 45.98 49.28
N ASP A 253 -42.77 46.74 48.19
CA ASP A 253 -41.57 47.51 47.88
C ASP A 253 -41.53 48.78 48.75
N ASN A 254 -40.48 48.88 49.58
CA ASN A 254 -40.22 50.06 50.43
C ASN A 254 -39.31 51.09 49.74
N SER A 255 -38.79 50.78 48.56
CA SER A 255 -37.95 51.65 47.74
C SER A 255 -38.21 51.40 46.27
N VAL A 256 -38.07 52.45 45.45
CA VAL A 256 -38.28 52.40 44.01
C VAL A 256 -37.00 52.84 43.32
N ASN A 257 -36.53 52.04 42.36
CA ASN A 257 -35.49 52.51 41.46
C ASN A 257 -36.10 53.49 40.46
N ILE A 258 -35.63 54.72 40.48
CA ILE A 258 -36.20 55.81 39.71
C ILE A 258 -35.30 56.30 38.57
N GLN A 259 -34.15 55.66 38.38
CA GLN A 259 -33.15 56.04 37.37
C GLN A 259 -33.74 56.09 35.95
N LYS A 260 -34.64 55.16 35.63
CA LYS A 260 -35.28 55.09 34.30
C LYS A 260 -36.26 56.24 33.99
N TYR A 261 -36.60 57.07 34.97
CA TYR A 261 -37.54 58.18 34.81
C TYR A 261 -36.85 59.55 34.75
N LEU A 262 -35.52 59.57 34.81
CA LEU A 262 -34.72 60.78 34.74
C LEU A 262 -34.88 61.48 33.38
N PRO A 263 -35.01 62.82 33.32
CA PRO A 263 -35.06 63.55 32.06
C PRO A 263 -33.83 63.32 31.19
N GLN A 264 -34.01 63.30 29.86
CA GLN A 264 -32.92 63.04 28.91
C GLN A 264 -31.81 64.10 29.05
N ASN A 265 -30.55 63.67 29.08
CA ASN A 265 -29.33 64.50 29.23
C ASN A 265 -29.13 65.12 30.62
N PHE A 266 -29.83 64.65 31.65
CA PHE A 266 -29.63 65.06 33.04
C PHE A 266 -29.13 63.89 33.90
N ALA A 267 -28.41 64.23 34.97
CA ALA A 267 -27.96 63.32 36.02
C ALA A 267 -28.50 63.81 37.37
N PHE A 268 -28.61 62.91 38.35
CA PHE A 268 -28.91 63.31 39.74
C PHE A 268 -27.75 64.09 40.36
N ASP A 269 -28.06 65.14 41.13
CA ASP A 269 -27.07 65.84 41.96
C ASP A 269 -26.45 64.91 43.01
N ASN A 270 -27.23 63.96 43.53
CA ASN A 270 -26.80 62.98 44.51
C ASN A 270 -26.99 61.56 43.96
N PRO A 271 -25.92 60.77 43.74
CA PRO A 271 -26.02 59.44 43.14
C PRO A 271 -26.78 58.42 44.00
N THR A 272 -27.02 58.71 45.28
CA THR A 272 -27.88 57.86 46.15
C THR A 272 -29.37 57.99 45.85
N ASP A 273 -29.77 58.98 45.03
CA ASP A 273 -31.17 59.22 44.64
C ASP A 273 -31.66 58.24 43.54
N GLU A 274 -30.82 57.33 43.04
CA GLU A 274 -31.25 56.29 42.08
C GLU A 274 -32.29 55.33 42.66
N ASN A 275 -32.22 55.06 43.97
CA ASN A 275 -33.19 54.24 44.70
C ASN A 275 -33.77 55.05 45.86
N VAL A 276 -34.98 55.56 45.66
CA VAL A 276 -35.66 56.37 46.68
C VAL A 276 -36.62 55.54 47.50
N ALA A 277 -36.66 55.78 48.80
CA ALA A 277 -37.68 55.22 49.67
C ALA A 277 -39.08 55.65 49.17
N TYR A 278 -40.03 54.71 49.19
CA TYR A 278 -41.38 54.99 48.71
C TYR A 278 -42.05 56.09 49.54
N LYS A 279 -42.52 57.13 48.84
CA LYS A 279 -43.40 58.19 49.35
C LYS A 279 -44.38 58.56 48.23
N ASN A 280 -45.49 59.20 48.58
CA ASN A 280 -46.47 59.65 47.58
C ASN A 280 -45.86 60.68 46.60
N GLU A 281 -44.98 61.56 47.11
CA GLU A 281 -44.31 62.62 46.35
C GLU A 281 -42.84 62.73 46.80
N VAL A 282 -41.92 62.87 45.85
CA VAL A 282 -40.47 63.08 46.09
C VAL A 282 -39.91 64.10 45.12
N THR A 283 -39.15 65.07 45.65
CA THR A 283 -38.38 66.04 44.85
C THR A 283 -36.93 65.59 44.73
N LEU A 284 -36.38 65.67 43.51
CA LEU A 284 -35.07 65.17 43.13
C LEU A 284 -34.33 66.28 42.40
N TYR A 285 -33.09 66.55 42.82
CA TYR A 285 -32.30 67.58 42.18
C TYR A 285 -31.45 66.99 41.07
N ILE A 286 -31.47 67.64 39.91
CA ILE A 286 -30.76 67.20 38.72
C ILE A 286 -29.85 68.30 38.20
N HIS A 287 -28.80 67.89 37.49
CA HIS A 287 -27.95 68.79 36.71
C HIS A 287 -27.76 68.24 35.30
N LYS A 288 -27.51 69.16 34.36
CA LYS A 288 -27.26 68.79 32.98
C LYS A 288 -25.95 68.02 32.87
N MET A 289 -26.00 66.87 32.21
CA MET A 289 -24.81 66.05 31.99
C MET A 289 -23.86 66.78 31.05
N LYS A 290 -22.57 66.61 31.32
CA LYS A 290 -21.50 66.98 30.41
C LYS A 290 -20.88 65.72 29.82
N LYS A 291 -20.47 65.82 28.57
CA LYS A 291 -19.60 64.86 27.91
C LYS A 291 -18.20 65.45 27.86
N ALA A 292 -17.22 64.63 28.21
CA ALA A 292 -15.82 65.01 28.13
C ALA A 292 -15.28 64.73 26.73
N PHE A 293 -14.35 65.55 26.28
CA PHE A 293 -13.61 65.34 25.05
C PHE A 293 -12.14 65.71 25.27
N ILE A 294 -11.27 65.10 24.48
CA ILE A 294 -9.84 65.34 24.54
C ILE A 294 -9.47 66.24 23.36
N VAL A 295 -8.80 67.35 23.64
CA VAL A 295 -8.14 68.14 22.61
C VAL A 295 -6.69 67.72 22.54
N LYS A 296 -6.26 67.21 21.39
CA LYS A 296 -4.90 66.75 21.13
C LYS A 296 -4.18 67.76 20.25
N PHE A 297 -3.06 68.28 20.71
CA PHE A 297 -2.17 69.07 19.86
C PHE A 297 -1.20 68.12 19.17
N LEU A 298 -1.36 67.96 17.85
CA LEU A 298 -0.57 67.08 17.01
C LEU A 298 0.53 67.86 16.31
N SER A 299 1.76 67.34 16.32
CA SER A 299 2.82 67.78 15.41
C SER A 299 3.33 66.55 14.68
N GLU A 300 3.33 66.57 13.35
CA GLU A 300 3.73 65.42 12.52
C GLU A 300 2.99 64.13 12.90
N ASN A 301 1.68 64.24 13.16
CA ASN A 301 0.79 63.16 13.61
C ASN A 301 1.10 62.58 15.00
N ASN A 302 2.01 63.19 15.78
CA ASN A 302 2.27 62.80 17.17
C ASN A 302 1.58 63.77 18.14
N VAL A 303 0.92 63.23 19.17
CA VAL A 303 0.33 64.01 20.26
C VAL A 303 1.44 64.59 21.12
N ILE A 304 1.62 65.91 21.04
CA ILE A 304 2.64 66.65 21.82
C ILE A 304 2.11 67.02 23.19
N SER A 305 0.83 67.38 23.24
CA SER A 305 0.13 67.63 24.48
C SER A 305 -1.35 67.39 24.26
N GLN A 306 -2.05 67.08 25.33
CA GLN A 306 -3.49 66.97 25.30
C GLN A 306 -4.05 67.54 26.59
N TYR A 307 -5.31 67.97 26.53
CA TYR A 307 -6.05 68.32 27.72
C TYR A 307 -7.48 67.81 27.61
N LEU A 308 -8.04 67.50 28.77
CA LEU A 308 -9.44 67.13 28.91
C LEU A 308 -10.27 68.40 29.05
N SER A 309 -11.37 68.47 28.33
CA SER A 309 -12.37 69.51 28.47
C SER A 309 -13.76 68.89 28.45
N GLU A 310 -14.77 69.67 28.81
CA GLU A 310 -16.15 69.20 28.95
C GLU A 310 -17.09 70.14 28.22
N ILE A 311 -18.14 69.57 27.63
CA ILE A 311 -19.22 70.28 26.95
C ILE A 311 -20.56 69.67 27.36
N TYR A 312 -21.67 70.41 27.33
CA TYR A 312 -22.97 69.82 27.65
C TYR A 312 -23.38 68.76 26.61
N VAL A 313 -24.08 67.71 27.03
CA VAL A 313 -24.39 66.55 26.17
C VAL A 313 -25.15 66.96 24.89
N ASP A 314 -25.98 68.00 24.95
CA ASP A 314 -26.78 68.53 23.84
C ASP A 314 -26.10 69.62 23.01
N GLU A 315 -24.91 70.08 23.39
CA GLU A 315 -24.12 71.00 22.57
C GLU A 315 -23.27 70.22 21.54
N THR A 316 -23.08 70.81 20.37
CA THR A 316 -22.40 70.20 19.22
C THR A 316 -21.15 70.96 18.76
N ILE A 317 -20.84 72.12 19.34
CA ILE A 317 -19.72 72.97 18.94
C ILE A 317 -18.78 73.23 20.12
N VAL A 318 -17.50 72.92 19.95
CA VAL A 318 -16.41 73.15 20.89
C VAL A 318 -15.59 74.37 20.48
N ASN A 319 -15.25 75.23 21.44
CA ASN A 319 -14.32 76.34 21.23
C ASN A 319 -12.94 76.01 21.81
N LEU A 320 -11.88 76.23 21.02
CA LEU A 320 -10.50 75.92 21.40
C LEU A 320 -9.94 76.94 22.41
N ASP A 321 -9.45 76.47 23.55
CA ASP A 321 -8.70 77.30 24.49
C ASP A 321 -7.25 77.50 23.99
N LYS A 322 -7.00 78.64 23.34
CA LYS A 322 -5.67 79.00 22.80
C LYS A 322 -4.59 79.16 23.87
N THR A 323 -4.94 79.30 25.15
CA THR A 323 -3.95 79.37 26.24
C THR A 323 -3.30 78.02 26.53
N LYS A 324 -3.86 76.92 26.02
CA LYS A 324 -3.35 75.56 26.21
C LYS A 324 -2.34 75.11 25.14
N ILE A 325 -2.04 75.95 24.15
CA ILE A 325 -1.04 75.64 23.11
C ILE A 325 0.36 75.61 23.76
N PRO A 326 1.16 74.54 23.57
CA PRO A 326 2.51 74.45 24.15
C PRO A 326 3.46 75.58 23.70
N ASN A 327 4.28 76.11 24.62
CA ASN A 327 5.12 77.31 24.42
C ASN A 327 6.04 77.28 23.18
N ASN A 328 6.58 76.12 22.81
CA ASN A 328 7.51 75.95 21.68
C ASN A 328 6.81 75.61 20.36
N TYR A 329 5.48 75.63 20.36
CA TYR A 329 4.64 75.27 19.24
C TYR A 329 3.74 76.45 18.82
N GLU A 330 3.29 76.40 17.57
CA GLU A 330 2.31 77.35 17.01
C GLU A 330 1.27 76.60 16.18
N LEU A 331 0.05 77.15 16.08
CA LEU A 331 -1.02 76.59 15.26
C LEU A 331 -0.64 76.62 13.79
N ILE A 332 -1.02 75.58 13.05
CA ILE A 332 -0.88 75.57 11.59
C ILE A 332 -2.03 76.33 10.91
N SER A 333 -3.19 76.48 11.58
CA SER A 333 -4.41 77.14 11.08
C SER A 333 -5.05 78.02 12.16
N ASP A 334 -5.75 79.08 11.76
CA ASP A 334 -6.43 80.03 12.65
C ASP A 334 -7.81 79.54 13.17
N GLN A 335 -8.22 78.32 12.82
CA GLN A 335 -9.48 77.73 13.26
C GLN A 335 -9.57 77.68 14.80
N SER A 336 -10.73 78.07 15.35
CA SER A 336 -10.95 78.16 16.81
C SER A 336 -12.26 77.54 17.29
N SER A 337 -13.08 77.01 16.38
CA SER A 337 -14.31 76.27 16.67
C SER A 337 -14.33 74.96 15.89
N TYR A 338 -14.80 73.90 16.54
CA TYR A 338 -14.79 72.53 16.03
C TYR A 338 -16.13 71.86 16.34
N GLU A 339 -16.60 70.99 15.45
CA GLU A 339 -17.72 70.10 15.80
C GLU A 339 -17.26 69.13 16.90
N TYR A 340 -18.17 68.80 17.81
CA TYR A 340 -17.88 67.87 18.88
C TYR A 340 -17.46 66.51 18.31
N ALA A 341 -16.29 66.06 18.75
CA ALA A 341 -15.82 64.69 18.65
C ALA A 341 -15.21 64.31 20.00
N GLU A 342 -15.19 63.01 20.32
CA GLU A 342 -14.56 62.51 21.56
C GLU A 342 -13.07 62.89 21.62
N GLU A 343 -12.44 63.00 20.46
CA GLU A 343 -11.07 63.50 20.28
C GLU A 343 -11.05 64.55 19.17
N ILE A 344 -10.48 65.72 19.47
CA ILE A 344 -10.30 66.83 18.53
C ILE A 344 -8.81 67.03 18.31
N ASP A 345 -8.40 66.79 17.08
CA ASP A 345 -7.02 66.88 16.65
C ASP A 345 -6.69 68.28 16.12
N ILE A 346 -5.72 68.93 16.77
CA ILE A 346 -5.27 70.29 16.47
C ILE A 346 -3.83 70.24 16.00
N ASN A 347 -3.62 70.48 14.70
CA ASN A 347 -2.28 70.48 14.15
C ASN A 347 -1.49 71.73 14.55
N VAL A 348 -0.35 71.51 15.19
CA VAL A 348 0.65 72.48 15.61
C VAL A 348 2.01 72.11 15.01
N ARG A 349 2.91 73.09 14.89
CA ARG A 349 4.29 72.86 14.49
C ARG A 349 5.25 73.51 15.47
N LYS A 350 6.46 72.95 15.61
CA LYS A 350 7.52 73.53 16.44
C LYS A 350 8.07 74.82 15.82
N LYS A 351 8.45 75.76 16.68
CA LYS A 351 9.21 76.96 16.29
C LYS A 351 10.66 76.58 15.97
N GLN A 352 11.26 77.17 14.94
CA GLN A 352 12.60 76.81 14.44
C GLN A 352 13.65 77.94 14.64
N LYS A 353 14.94 77.56 14.73
CA LYS A 353 16.16 78.41 14.77
C LYS A 353 17.27 77.81 13.90
N SER A 354 18.26 78.60 13.46
CA SER A 354 19.32 78.13 12.55
C SER A 354 20.66 77.82 13.25
N VAL A 355 21.36 76.77 12.83
CA VAL A 355 22.69 76.33 13.34
C VAL A 355 23.64 75.96 12.20
N THR A 356 24.93 76.31 12.31
CA THR A 356 25.97 75.92 11.33
C THR A 356 26.82 74.73 11.81
N ILE A 357 27.00 73.71 10.98
CA ILE A 357 27.77 72.48 11.26
C ILE A 357 28.92 72.34 10.25
N ILE A 358 30.13 72.03 10.71
CA ILE A 358 31.35 71.88 9.90
C ILE A 358 32.06 70.55 10.21
N TYR A 359 32.30 69.74 9.19
CA TYR A 359 33.04 68.47 9.30
C TYR A 359 34.49 68.62 8.83
N ARG A 360 35.42 67.99 9.56
CA ARG A 360 36.86 68.09 9.31
C ARG A 360 37.54 66.73 9.26
N PHE A 361 38.41 66.56 8.27
CA PHE A 361 39.36 65.45 8.17
C PHE A 361 40.78 66.04 8.12
N ASN A 362 41.68 65.57 8.99
CA ASN A 362 43.06 66.09 9.09
C ASN A 362 43.15 67.62 9.15
N ASN A 363 42.29 68.25 9.97
CA ASN A 363 42.17 69.70 10.15
C ASN A 363 41.73 70.51 8.92
N ALA A 364 41.43 69.87 7.78
CA ALA A 364 40.81 70.50 6.63
C ALA A 364 39.28 70.35 6.73
N GLU A 365 38.55 71.40 6.39
CA GLU A 365 37.10 71.31 6.21
C GLU A 365 36.80 70.46 4.99
N VAL A 366 35.97 69.44 5.18
CA VAL A 366 35.51 68.56 4.09
C VAL A 366 34.06 68.85 3.72
N PHE A 367 33.28 69.44 4.61
CA PHE A 367 31.86 69.75 4.40
C PHE A 367 31.33 70.77 5.42
N GLN A 368 30.47 71.71 4.98
CA GLN A 368 29.76 72.66 5.83
C GLN A 368 28.27 72.68 5.48
N ARG A 369 27.40 72.83 6.50
CA ARG A 369 25.95 72.93 6.35
C ARG A 369 25.32 73.88 7.37
N VAL A 370 24.27 74.59 6.98
CA VAL A 370 23.37 75.33 7.90
C VAL A 370 22.06 74.56 7.99
N GLU A 371 21.59 74.27 9.20
CA GLU A 371 20.38 73.52 9.46
C GLU A 371 19.39 74.34 10.30
N GLN A 372 18.11 74.27 9.97
CA GLN A 372 17.04 74.75 10.84
C GLN A 372 16.68 73.64 11.82
N ILE A 373 16.71 73.93 13.10
CA ILE A 373 16.35 73.01 14.17
C ILE A 373 15.30 73.62 15.08
N ASP A 374 14.64 72.79 15.87
CA ASP A 374 13.68 73.25 16.85
C ASP A 374 14.34 74.20 17.86
N VAL A 375 13.58 75.22 18.29
CA VAL A 375 14.10 76.28 19.17
C VAL A 375 14.65 75.72 20.49
N ASP A 376 14.08 74.61 20.97
CA ASP A 376 14.40 73.91 22.21
C ASP A 376 15.30 72.68 22.02
N ALA A 377 15.79 72.42 20.81
CA ALA A 377 16.79 71.39 20.58
C ALA A 377 18.05 71.69 21.40
N ALA A 378 18.34 70.82 22.38
CA ALA A 378 19.53 70.89 23.24
C ALA A 378 20.75 70.25 22.57
N THR A 379 20.51 69.24 21.74
CA THR A 379 21.52 68.55 20.95
C THR A 379 21.04 68.40 19.51
N ILE A 380 21.99 68.39 18.59
CA ILE A 380 21.74 68.12 17.18
C ILE A 380 22.55 66.89 16.79
N SER A 381 21.88 65.93 16.14
CA SER A 381 22.53 64.72 15.65
C SER A 381 23.31 65.06 14.39
N ILE A 382 24.62 64.89 14.44
CA ILE A 382 25.52 65.18 13.33
C ILE A 382 25.73 63.96 12.41
N ASN A 383 25.22 62.78 12.76
CA ASN A 383 25.40 61.58 11.92
C ASN A 383 24.76 61.72 10.54
N LYS A 384 23.61 62.40 10.46
CA LYS A 384 22.84 62.54 9.21
C LYS A 384 23.60 63.26 8.09
N TRP A 385 24.59 64.08 8.42
CA TRP A 385 25.31 64.91 7.47
C TRP A 385 26.80 64.60 7.42
N ILE A 386 27.21 63.43 7.90
CA ILE A 386 28.56 62.92 7.66
C ILE A 386 28.73 62.75 6.14
N PRO A 387 29.77 63.34 5.53
CA PRO A 387 30.03 63.19 4.11
C PRO A 387 30.28 61.72 3.73
N GLU A 388 29.80 61.31 2.55
CA GLU A 388 29.96 59.95 2.04
C GLU A 388 31.43 59.49 2.05
N GLY A 389 31.67 58.26 2.53
CA GLY A 389 33.00 57.69 2.68
C GLY A 389 33.72 58.05 3.98
N TYR A 390 33.05 58.72 4.93
CA TYR A 390 33.60 59.07 6.24
C TYR A 390 32.76 58.52 7.41
N LEU A 391 33.39 58.20 8.53
CA LEU A 391 32.80 57.90 9.85
C LEU A 391 33.18 58.99 10.86
N LEU A 392 32.52 59.07 12.02
CA LEU A 392 33.01 59.89 13.12
C LEU A 392 34.37 59.43 13.64
N ALA A 393 35.24 60.39 13.97
CA ALA A 393 36.52 60.09 14.61
C ALA A 393 36.32 59.53 16.03
N SER A 394 37.22 58.65 16.47
CA SER A 394 37.19 58.09 17.82
C SER A 394 37.23 59.20 18.87
N GLY A 395 36.17 59.31 19.69
CA GLY A 395 35.98 60.36 20.69
C GLY A 395 35.01 61.48 20.31
N GLU A 396 34.54 61.51 19.05
CA GLU A 396 33.44 62.38 18.63
C GLU A 396 32.09 61.76 18.97
N SER A 397 31.19 62.55 19.55
CA SER A 397 29.83 62.10 19.87
C SER A 397 28.88 62.45 18.74
N GLU A 398 28.02 61.49 18.39
CA GLU A 398 26.96 61.61 17.37
C GLU A 398 25.97 62.75 17.64
N ASN A 399 25.87 63.20 18.90
CA ASN A 399 25.04 64.30 19.32
C ASN A 399 25.90 65.42 19.88
N LYS A 400 25.85 66.58 19.22
CA LYS A 400 26.56 67.78 19.65
C LYS A 400 25.61 68.73 20.35
N THR A 401 26.06 69.34 21.45
CA THR A 401 25.32 70.41 22.08
C THR A 401 25.09 71.55 21.08
N VAL A 402 23.85 72.00 20.99
CA VAL A 402 23.44 73.04 20.06
C VAL A 402 24.12 74.36 20.45
N SER A 403 24.84 74.93 19.49
CA SER A 403 25.44 76.26 19.53
C SER A 403 25.38 76.84 18.11
N ASP A 404 25.61 78.14 17.95
CA ASP A 404 25.52 78.80 16.63
C ASP A 404 26.46 78.18 15.59
N LYS A 405 27.56 77.55 16.03
CA LYS A 405 28.57 76.89 15.19
C LYS A 405 29.14 75.62 15.84
N ILE A 406 29.03 74.48 15.16
CA ILE A 406 29.48 73.15 15.61
C ILE A 406 30.58 72.62 14.69
N ILE A 407 31.65 72.08 15.27
CA ILE A 407 32.78 71.45 14.55
C ILE A 407 32.86 69.95 14.90
N VAL A 408 33.04 69.11 13.89
CA VAL A 408 33.04 67.64 13.98
C VAL A 408 34.26 67.06 13.26
N ASN A 409 35.03 66.18 13.92
CA ASN A 409 36.10 65.43 13.26
C ASN A 409 35.62 64.06 12.72
N VAL A 410 36.13 63.66 11.55
CA VAL A 410 35.75 62.40 10.86
C VAL A 410 36.97 61.56 10.44
N ILE A 411 36.80 60.24 10.28
CA ILE A 411 37.72 59.21 9.74
C ILE A 411 37.05 58.50 8.53
N LYS A 412 37.63 57.44 7.94
CA LYS A 412 37.07 56.75 6.74
C LYS A 412 36.32 55.44 7.11
N GLU A 413 35.19 55.10 6.47
CA GLU A 413 34.27 53.96 6.80
C GLU A 413 34.69 52.57 6.27
N ASN A 414 34.34 51.47 6.98
CA ASN A 414 34.54 50.05 6.60
C ASN A 414 33.23 49.20 6.77
N ASN A 415 32.89 48.35 5.79
CA ASN A 415 31.52 47.83 5.49
C ASN A 415 31.33 46.28 5.64
N GLU A 416 31.80 45.66 6.72
CA GLU A 416 32.01 44.19 6.78
C GLU A 416 30.80 43.32 7.22
N ASP A 417 29.87 43.79 8.07
CA ASP A 417 28.79 42.92 8.60
C ASP A 417 27.69 42.62 7.57
N GLU A 418 27.29 43.62 6.77
CA GLU A 418 26.34 43.46 5.66
C GLU A 418 26.87 42.48 4.62
N LYS A 419 28.17 42.60 4.34
CA LYS A 419 28.91 41.74 3.42
C LYS A 419 28.83 40.26 3.85
N GLN A 420 29.04 39.95 5.13
CA GLN A 420 28.97 38.57 5.62
C GLN A 420 27.55 37.96 5.55
N SER A 421 26.51 38.78 5.75
CA SER A 421 25.11 38.33 5.59
C SER A 421 24.80 37.96 4.14
N LEU A 422 25.24 38.77 3.18
CA LEU A 422 25.05 38.50 1.74
C LEU A 422 25.81 37.25 1.28
N ILE A 423 27.05 37.08 1.75
CA ILE A 423 27.85 35.88 1.48
C ILE A 423 27.14 34.61 1.97
N SER A 424 26.53 34.66 3.15
CA SER A 424 25.78 33.52 3.71
C SER A 424 24.59 33.15 2.84
N LYS A 425 23.75 34.12 2.44
CA LYS A 425 22.59 33.90 1.56
C LYS A 425 22.97 33.37 0.19
N ILE A 426 24.07 33.85 -0.39
CA ILE A 426 24.59 33.34 -1.67
C ILE A 426 25.02 31.87 -1.51
N ASN A 427 25.71 31.53 -0.41
CA ASN A 427 26.17 30.16 -0.17
C ASN A 427 25.04 29.17 0.12
N GLU A 428 23.96 29.60 0.79
CA GLU A 428 22.76 28.76 1.01
C GLU A 428 22.15 28.29 -0.32
N ASN A 429 22.22 29.13 -1.36
CA ASN A 429 21.67 28.84 -2.69
C ASN A 429 22.61 28.04 -3.61
N LYS A 430 23.86 27.84 -3.19
CA LYS A 430 24.94 27.27 -4.02
C LYS A 430 24.61 25.87 -4.56
N GLU A 431 24.12 24.98 -3.71
CA GLU A 431 23.85 23.59 -4.09
C GLU A 431 22.77 23.52 -5.17
N MET A 432 21.65 24.21 -4.96
CA MET A 432 20.52 24.22 -5.89
C MET A 432 20.90 24.86 -7.23
N PHE A 433 21.66 25.95 -7.19
CA PHE A 433 22.14 26.61 -8.41
C PHE A 433 23.01 25.66 -9.26
N PHE A 434 23.94 24.92 -8.65
CA PHE A 434 24.75 23.94 -9.38
C PHE A 434 23.94 22.76 -9.90
N LYS A 435 22.89 22.30 -9.18
CA LYS A 435 21.98 21.27 -9.70
C LYS A 435 21.27 21.74 -10.97
N ILE A 436 20.77 22.97 -10.98
CA ILE A 436 20.12 23.59 -12.15
C ILE A 436 21.12 23.73 -13.30
N GLU A 437 22.32 24.23 -13.03
CA GLU A 437 23.37 24.40 -14.04
C GLU A 437 23.77 23.06 -14.68
N ALA A 438 23.94 22.01 -13.87
CA ALA A 438 24.27 20.67 -14.33
C ALA A 438 23.17 20.07 -15.24
N HIS A 439 21.92 20.49 -15.06
CA HIS A 439 20.75 20.00 -15.80
C HIS A 439 20.13 21.07 -16.71
N LYS A 440 20.93 22.07 -17.12
CA LYS A 440 20.46 23.21 -17.93
C LYS A 440 19.76 22.82 -19.24
N ASP A 441 20.08 21.63 -19.77
CA ASP A 441 19.49 21.11 -21.01
C ASP A 441 18.02 20.67 -20.86
N LEU A 442 17.54 20.47 -19.62
CA LEU A 442 16.13 20.19 -19.36
C LEU A 442 15.24 21.41 -19.58
N PHE A 443 15.80 22.61 -19.47
CA PHE A 443 15.07 23.87 -19.56
C PHE A 443 15.05 24.40 -21.00
N THR A 444 13.98 25.10 -21.36
CA THR A 444 13.79 25.69 -22.69
C THR A 444 13.88 27.22 -22.68
N ASN A 445 13.79 27.85 -21.51
CA ASN A 445 13.83 29.30 -21.37
C ASN A 445 15.21 29.88 -21.78
N SER A 446 15.22 30.81 -22.74
CA SER A 446 16.43 31.42 -23.29
C SER A 446 17.16 32.32 -22.29
N ASP A 447 16.43 33.05 -21.45
CA ASP A 447 17.00 33.97 -20.48
C ASP A 447 17.71 33.21 -19.35
N LEU A 448 17.10 32.11 -18.90
CA LEU A 448 17.74 31.19 -17.95
C LEU A 448 19.03 30.61 -18.55
N LYS A 449 19.00 30.14 -19.80
CA LYS A 449 20.20 29.62 -20.48
C LYS A 449 21.29 30.67 -20.58
N ASN A 450 20.93 31.92 -20.84
CA ASN A 450 21.89 33.03 -20.86
C ASN A 450 22.50 33.26 -19.48
N ILE A 451 21.71 33.27 -18.40
CA ILE A 451 22.21 33.42 -17.03
C ILE A 451 23.16 32.26 -16.67
N LEU A 452 22.78 31.02 -16.96
CA LEU A 452 23.59 29.82 -16.69
C LEU A 452 24.83 29.71 -17.59
N ALA A 453 24.87 30.41 -18.73
CA ALA A 453 26.04 30.44 -19.62
C ALA A 453 27.04 31.55 -19.24
N GLN A 454 26.60 32.56 -18.48
CA GLN A 454 27.46 33.64 -18.02
C GLN A 454 28.32 33.16 -16.85
N LYS A 455 29.65 33.35 -16.95
CA LYS A 455 30.62 33.01 -15.88
C LYS A 455 30.60 34.01 -14.70
N THR A 456 29.54 34.82 -14.57
CA THR A 456 29.46 35.94 -13.63
C THR A 456 29.21 35.48 -12.19
N ILE A 457 28.54 34.34 -12.01
CA ILE A 457 28.19 33.78 -10.70
C ILE A 457 29.29 32.80 -10.24
N LEU A 458 30.38 33.35 -9.71
CA LEU A 458 31.41 32.58 -9.00
C LEU A 458 31.06 32.53 -7.51
N PHE A 459 31.00 31.32 -6.94
CA PHE A 459 30.83 31.07 -5.49
C PHE A 459 32.18 31.01 -4.74
N GLU A 460 33.27 31.43 -5.38
CA GLU A 460 34.62 31.48 -4.82
C GLU A 460 35.02 32.93 -4.51
N ASN A 461 35.83 33.13 -3.47
CA ASN A 461 36.34 34.45 -3.08
C ASN A 461 35.25 35.51 -2.90
N LEU A 462 34.07 35.13 -2.37
CA LEU A 462 32.96 36.08 -2.15
C LEU A 462 33.38 37.27 -1.26
N GLU A 463 34.35 37.07 -0.37
CA GLU A 463 34.96 38.09 0.49
C GLU A 463 35.72 39.19 -0.29
N SER A 464 36.08 38.99 -1.55
CA SER A 464 36.76 40.02 -2.35
C SER A 464 35.81 41.00 -3.05
N TYR A 465 34.50 40.71 -3.06
CA TYR A 465 33.51 41.55 -3.72
C TYR A 465 33.00 42.67 -2.79
N SER A 466 32.58 43.78 -3.39
CA SER A 466 31.84 44.84 -2.73
C SER A 466 30.41 44.39 -2.39
N VAL A 467 29.76 45.09 -1.46
CA VAL A 467 28.35 44.86 -1.09
C VAL A 467 27.43 44.94 -2.32
N GLU A 468 27.68 45.89 -3.22
CA GLU A 468 26.88 46.08 -4.43
C GLU A 468 27.06 44.93 -5.44
N GLU A 469 28.28 44.44 -5.62
CA GLU A 469 28.56 43.25 -6.44
C GLU A 469 27.94 41.96 -5.85
N LEU A 470 27.90 41.82 -4.53
CA LEU A 470 27.25 40.69 -3.86
C LEU A 470 25.72 40.74 -4.02
N ASN A 471 25.12 41.92 -3.91
CA ASN A 471 23.69 42.11 -4.15
C ASN A 471 23.32 41.75 -5.60
N GLN A 472 24.08 42.21 -6.59
CA GLN A 472 23.86 41.85 -8.00
C GLN A 472 23.94 40.34 -8.22
N LYS A 473 24.94 39.66 -7.64
CA LYS A 473 25.04 38.19 -7.71
C LYS A 473 23.83 37.48 -7.10
N LEU A 474 23.36 37.95 -5.94
CA LEU A 474 22.18 37.37 -5.28
C LEU A 474 20.90 37.58 -6.11
N GLU A 475 20.74 38.76 -6.73
CA GLU A 475 19.63 39.04 -7.65
C GLU A 475 19.66 38.12 -8.88
N GLU A 476 20.83 37.90 -9.48
CA GLU A 476 20.98 36.98 -10.62
C GLU A 476 20.65 35.53 -10.24
N ILE A 477 21.08 35.07 -9.05
CA ILE A 477 20.74 33.75 -8.51
C ILE A 477 19.23 33.62 -8.31
N ASN A 478 18.59 34.61 -7.67
CA ASN A 478 17.15 34.60 -7.45
C ASN A 478 16.37 34.63 -8.77
N LYS A 479 16.86 35.40 -9.75
CA LYS A 479 16.28 35.44 -11.10
C LYS A 479 16.41 34.08 -11.80
N ALA A 480 17.56 33.41 -11.67
CA ALA A 480 17.74 32.06 -12.20
C ALA A 480 16.73 31.09 -11.58
N PHE A 481 16.56 31.07 -10.25
CA PHE A 481 15.59 30.19 -9.59
C PHE A 481 14.16 30.45 -10.02
N ASN A 482 13.73 31.71 -10.06
CA ASN A 482 12.36 32.05 -10.47
C ASN A 482 12.08 31.61 -11.92
N LEU A 483 13.05 31.78 -12.82
CA LEU A 483 12.94 31.33 -14.21
C LEU A 483 12.98 29.80 -14.33
N SER A 484 13.85 29.13 -13.57
CA SER A 484 13.94 27.67 -13.52
C SER A 484 12.65 27.05 -13.01
N TYR A 485 12.08 27.57 -11.94
CA TYR A 485 10.81 27.09 -11.40
C TYR A 485 9.63 27.35 -12.35
N SER A 486 9.54 28.56 -12.90
CA SER A 486 8.46 28.89 -13.85
C SER A 486 8.52 28.01 -15.10
N ASN A 487 9.72 27.80 -15.67
CA ASN A 487 9.89 26.95 -16.85
C ASN A 487 9.72 25.47 -16.53
N SER A 488 10.17 24.98 -15.37
CA SER A 488 9.95 23.58 -14.95
C SER A 488 8.47 23.29 -14.76
N LYS A 489 7.71 24.21 -14.15
CA LYS A 489 6.27 24.11 -14.00
C LYS A 489 5.57 24.03 -15.36
N GLU A 490 5.88 24.95 -16.27
CA GLU A 490 5.31 24.95 -17.62
C GLU A 490 5.57 23.62 -18.36
N LEU A 491 6.81 23.13 -18.32
CA LEU A 491 7.21 21.88 -18.96
C LEU A 491 6.54 20.65 -18.32
N PHE A 492 6.44 20.63 -16.98
CA PHE A 492 5.78 19.56 -16.25
C PHE A 492 4.27 19.53 -16.54
N ASP A 493 3.60 20.68 -16.49
CA ASP A 493 2.17 20.83 -16.79
C ASP A 493 1.86 20.48 -18.25
N ALA A 494 2.73 20.86 -19.18
CA ALA A 494 2.63 20.45 -20.58
C ALA A 494 2.70 18.93 -20.72
N GLN A 495 3.67 18.28 -20.06
CA GLN A 495 3.81 16.83 -20.12
C GLN A 495 2.65 16.10 -19.40
N LYS A 496 2.16 16.63 -18.28
CA LYS A 496 0.94 16.16 -17.61
C LYS A 496 -0.27 16.19 -18.54
N SER A 497 -0.40 17.26 -19.33
CA SER A 497 -1.45 17.43 -20.34
C SER A 497 -1.31 16.50 -21.55
N VAL A 498 -0.15 15.87 -21.76
CA VAL A 498 0.05 14.83 -22.79
C VAL A 498 -0.15 13.42 -22.20
N ASN A 499 0.44 13.15 -21.04
CA ASN A 499 0.42 11.83 -20.40
C ASN A 499 -0.98 11.42 -19.92
N LEU A 500 -1.70 12.31 -19.25
CA LEU A 500 -3.02 11.96 -18.67
C LEU A 500 -4.06 11.60 -19.74
N PRO A 501 -4.25 12.36 -20.84
CA PRO A 501 -5.18 11.96 -21.89
C PRO A 501 -4.82 10.63 -22.55
N LYS A 502 -3.53 10.36 -22.82
CA LYS A 502 -3.09 9.06 -23.37
C LYS A 502 -3.35 7.90 -22.44
N LEU A 503 -3.12 8.10 -21.14
CA LEU A 503 -3.46 7.10 -20.13
C LEU A 503 -4.97 6.80 -20.14
N GLN A 504 -5.81 7.83 -20.25
CA GLN A 504 -7.26 7.65 -20.37
C GLN A 504 -7.66 6.98 -21.68
N GLU A 505 -6.97 7.27 -22.79
CA GLU A 505 -7.17 6.60 -24.08
C GLU A 505 -6.87 5.10 -23.98
N LEU A 506 -5.75 4.71 -23.36
CA LEU A 506 -5.42 3.30 -23.13
C LEU A 506 -6.50 2.59 -22.31
N LYS A 507 -6.96 3.21 -21.22
CA LYS A 507 -8.03 2.68 -20.37
C LYS A 507 -9.34 2.50 -21.11
N ALA A 508 -9.78 3.55 -21.81
CA ALA A 508 -11.03 3.56 -22.57
C ALA A 508 -11.05 2.47 -23.65
N ASN A 509 -9.89 2.17 -24.24
CA ASN A 509 -9.74 1.15 -25.28
C ASN A 509 -9.29 -0.23 -24.74
N ASN A 510 -9.41 -0.47 -23.43
CA ASN A 510 -9.12 -1.75 -22.78
C ASN A 510 -7.67 -2.23 -22.87
N TYR A 511 -6.70 -1.34 -23.07
CA TYR A 511 -5.28 -1.70 -22.93
C TYR A 511 -4.89 -1.84 -21.46
N TYR A 512 -3.84 -2.59 -21.17
CA TYR A 512 -3.24 -2.61 -19.84
C TYR A 512 -2.59 -1.27 -19.54
N SER A 513 -2.91 -0.65 -18.39
CA SER A 513 -2.45 0.70 -18.07
C SER A 513 -1.95 0.88 -16.63
N ASN A 514 -1.98 -0.14 -15.78
CA ASN A 514 -1.72 0.01 -14.34
C ASN A 514 -0.29 0.52 -14.05
N ASP A 515 0.73 -0.03 -14.73
CA ASP A 515 2.13 0.41 -14.59
C ASP A 515 2.26 1.93 -14.84
N PHE A 516 1.71 2.38 -15.97
CA PHE A 516 1.73 3.78 -16.39
C PHE A 516 0.92 4.66 -15.44
N GLU A 517 -0.26 4.18 -15.05
CA GLU A 517 -1.15 4.89 -14.13
C GLU A 517 -0.49 5.15 -12.79
N LYS A 518 0.09 4.11 -12.19
CA LYS A 518 0.77 4.22 -10.90
C LYS A 518 1.89 5.26 -10.97
N TYR A 519 2.79 5.12 -11.95
CA TYR A 519 3.91 6.03 -12.11
C TYR A 519 3.48 7.49 -12.38
N ILE A 520 2.56 7.70 -13.31
CA ILE A 520 2.08 9.05 -13.68
C ILE A 520 1.35 9.69 -12.50
N ASN A 521 0.44 8.97 -11.84
CA ASN A 521 -0.32 9.51 -10.71
C ASN A 521 0.59 9.80 -9.51
N ASP A 522 1.54 8.91 -9.20
CA ASP A 522 2.49 9.11 -8.10
C ASP A 522 3.31 10.38 -8.34
N ILE A 523 3.91 10.54 -9.52
CA ILE A 523 4.73 11.73 -9.82
C ILE A 523 3.90 13.01 -9.82
N VAL A 524 2.71 13.00 -10.41
CA VAL A 524 1.81 14.17 -10.41
C VAL A 524 1.41 14.53 -8.98
N SER A 525 1.04 13.54 -8.16
CA SER A 525 0.66 13.75 -6.76
C SER A 525 1.83 14.28 -5.92
N ILE A 526 3.03 13.70 -6.08
CA ILE A 526 4.23 14.16 -5.36
C ILE A 526 4.59 15.59 -5.78
N TYR A 527 4.50 15.92 -7.06
CA TYR A 527 4.77 17.27 -7.56
C TYR A 527 3.74 18.29 -7.05
N ASP A 528 2.45 17.96 -7.11
CA ASP A 528 1.35 18.86 -6.73
C ASP A 528 1.29 19.08 -5.19
N SER A 529 1.66 18.07 -4.39
CA SER A 529 1.65 18.14 -2.92
C SER A 529 2.79 18.95 -2.29
N ARG A 530 3.94 19.08 -2.96
CA ARG A 530 5.06 19.90 -2.47
C ARG A 530 4.65 21.38 -2.42
N GLN A 531 4.91 22.06 -1.31
CA GLN A 531 4.64 23.51 -1.19
C GLN A 531 5.88 24.36 -1.53
N ASP A 532 7.07 23.78 -1.35
CA ASP A 532 8.34 24.44 -1.57
C ASP A 532 8.78 24.36 -3.05
N GLU A 533 9.12 25.51 -3.62
CA GLU A 533 9.49 25.63 -5.05
C GLU A 533 10.80 24.91 -5.37
N ASN A 534 11.77 24.92 -4.45
CA ASN A 534 13.03 24.20 -4.62
C ASN A 534 12.81 22.69 -4.59
N GLN A 535 11.93 22.19 -3.72
CA GLN A 535 11.57 20.78 -3.72
C GLN A 535 10.86 20.36 -5.02
N LYS A 536 9.99 21.21 -5.59
CA LYS A 536 9.37 20.91 -6.90
C LYS A 536 10.39 20.89 -8.02
N LEU A 537 11.33 21.84 -7.99
CA LEU A 537 12.39 21.94 -8.98
C LEU A 537 13.37 20.77 -8.89
N ASP A 538 13.70 20.32 -7.67
CA ASP A 538 14.51 19.11 -7.44
C ASP A 538 13.81 17.86 -8.02
N LEU A 539 12.52 17.65 -7.74
CA LEU A 539 11.76 16.53 -8.30
C LEU A 539 11.71 16.57 -9.84
N PHE A 540 11.54 17.76 -10.41
CA PHE A 540 11.57 17.95 -11.85
C PHE A 540 12.92 17.54 -12.42
N ILE A 541 14.03 17.98 -11.83
CA ILE A 541 15.38 17.64 -12.28
C ILE A 541 15.59 16.11 -12.24
N GLU A 542 15.11 15.44 -11.20
CA GLU A 542 15.28 13.99 -11.00
C GLU A 542 14.40 13.14 -11.94
N GLU A 543 13.14 13.51 -12.15
CA GLU A 543 12.15 12.61 -12.77
C GLU A 543 11.59 13.09 -14.13
N TYR A 544 11.79 14.36 -14.52
CA TYR A 544 11.17 14.92 -15.72
C TYR A 544 11.52 14.15 -17.00
N SER A 545 12.77 13.70 -17.16
CA SER A 545 13.17 12.95 -18.35
C SER A 545 12.37 11.66 -18.52
N LYS A 546 12.16 10.90 -17.44
CA LYS A 546 11.35 9.68 -17.47
C LYS A 546 9.87 10.00 -17.64
N PHE A 547 9.38 11.04 -16.96
CA PHE A 547 7.99 11.52 -17.10
C PHE A 547 7.67 11.94 -18.54
N LYS A 548 8.62 12.60 -19.22
CA LYS A 548 8.52 12.99 -20.63
C LYS A 548 8.41 11.81 -21.59
N MET A 549 9.09 10.69 -21.29
CA MET A 549 9.08 9.49 -22.12
C MET A 549 7.79 8.66 -22.02
N GLN A 550 6.99 8.84 -20.96
CA GLN A 550 5.79 8.01 -20.72
C GLN A 550 4.80 8.04 -21.90
N ALA A 551 4.57 9.21 -22.50
CA ALA A 551 3.68 9.34 -23.64
C ALA A 551 4.12 8.49 -24.85
N SER A 552 5.43 8.42 -25.11
CA SER A 552 5.98 7.59 -26.20
C SER A 552 6.00 6.11 -25.84
N GLU A 553 6.28 5.77 -24.57
CA GLU A 553 6.24 4.38 -24.10
C GLU A 553 4.83 3.79 -24.19
N MET A 554 3.80 4.59 -23.86
CA MET A 554 2.40 4.22 -24.04
C MET A 554 2.03 4.01 -25.52
N ASP A 555 2.51 4.86 -26.44
CA ASP A 555 2.29 4.67 -27.88
C ASP A 555 2.92 3.38 -28.40
N VAL A 556 4.18 3.13 -28.03
CA VAL A 556 4.91 1.91 -28.41
C VAL A 556 4.19 0.68 -27.85
N PHE A 557 3.78 0.71 -26.58
CA PHE A 557 3.04 -0.39 -25.95
C PHE A 557 1.71 -0.66 -26.65
N LYS A 558 0.97 0.40 -27.01
CA LYS A 558 -0.28 0.32 -27.76
C LYS A 558 -0.06 -0.33 -29.12
N GLU A 559 0.94 0.15 -29.86
CA GLU A 559 1.30 -0.36 -31.18
C GLU A 559 1.72 -1.84 -31.12
N GLU A 560 2.55 -2.22 -30.16
CA GLU A 560 2.96 -3.62 -29.96
C GLU A 560 1.77 -4.53 -29.62
N THR A 561 0.85 -4.05 -28.78
CA THR A 561 -0.38 -4.76 -28.43
C THR A 561 -1.28 -4.97 -29.65
N ASP A 562 -1.43 -3.95 -30.50
CA ASP A 562 -2.26 -4.04 -31.71
C ASP A 562 -1.60 -4.93 -32.78
N ARG A 563 -0.27 -4.85 -32.94
CA ARG A 563 0.49 -5.66 -33.90
C ARG A 563 0.49 -7.16 -33.61
N PHE A 564 0.20 -7.55 -32.37
CA PHE A 564 0.07 -8.96 -31.96
C PHE A 564 -0.81 -9.78 -32.94
N LEU A 565 -1.77 -9.14 -33.62
CA LEU A 565 -2.75 -9.79 -34.49
C LEU A 565 -2.58 -9.59 -36.00
N THR A 566 -1.81 -8.59 -36.45
CA THR A 566 -1.69 -8.25 -37.89
C THR A 566 -0.72 -9.12 -38.68
N ASN A 567 0.13 -9.90 -38.01
CA ASN A 567 1.00 -10.88 -38.67
C ASN A 567 0.22 -12.16 -38.94
N LYS A 568 0.03 -12.51 -40.23
CA LYS A 568 -0.76 -13.66 -40.68
C LYS A 568 -0.40 -14.96 -39.91
N PRO A 569 -1.37 -15.78 -39.47
CA PRO A 569 -1.16 -16.87 -38.51
C PRO A 569 -0.34 -18.07 -38.99
N GLU A 570 -0.07 -18.18 -40.30
CA GLU A 570 0.37 -19.45 -40.88
C GLU A 570 1.75 -19.91 -40.40
N ARG A 571 2.57 -19.02 -39.82
CA ARG A 571 3.87 -19.36 -39.19
C ARG A 571 4.26 -18.39 -38.08
N LEU A 572 3.36 -18.16 -37.13
CA LEU A 572 3.78 -17.53 -35.90
C LEU A 572 4.57 -18.55 -35.06
N GLY A 573 5.87 -18.65 -35.31
CA GLY A 573 6.80 -19.43 -34.49
C GLY A 573 6.97 -18.74 -33.13
N TYR A 574 6.01 -18.90 -32.24
CA TYR A 574 6.09 -18.35 -30.89
C TYR A 574 6.72 -19.37 -29.93
N LYS A 575 7.82 -18.96 -29.30
CA LYS A 575 8.37 -19.64 -28.12
C LYS A 575 7.89 -18.89 -26.89
N ALA A 576 7.24 -19.58 -25.96
CA ALA A 576 7.05 -19.03 -24.62
C ALA A 576 7.81 -19.83 -23.58
N TYR A 577 8.33 -19.07 -22.62
CA TYR A 577 9.22 -19.59 -21.60
C TYR A 577 8.52 -19.58 -20.25
N LEU A 578 8.52 -20.74 -19.61
CA LEU A 578 8.00 -20.95 -18.28
C LEU A 578 9.13 -20.75 -17.27
N LYS A 579 9.13 -19.63 -16.54
CA LYS A 579 9.96 -19.48 -15.34
C LYS A 579 9.06 -19.69 -14.13
N ALA A 580 9.06 -20.91 -13.61
CA ALA A 580 8.44 -21.20 -12.32
C ALA A 580 9.44 -20.83 -11.20
N ASP A 581 8.96 -20.20 -10.13
CA ASP A 581 9.72 -20.01 -8.89
C ASP A 581 9.79 -21.32 -8.07
N ALA A 582 10.06 -22.43 -8.76
CA ALA A 582 10.20 -23.76 -8.19
C ALA A 582 11.65 -24.25 -8.37
N LYS A 583 12.12 -25.09 -7.45
CA LYS A 583 13.50 -25.62 -7.51
C LYS A 583 13.66 -26.51 -8.75
N LYS A 584 14.62 -26.13 -9.61
CA LYS A 584 15.02 -26.86 -10.82
C LYS A 584 15.72 -28.17 -10.43
N ASN A 585 15.25 -29.28 -10.97
CA ASN A 585 15.82 -30.62 -10.82
C ASN A 585 16.08 -31.22 -12.20
N LYS A 586 16.90 -32.27 -12.27
CA LYS A 586 17.21 -33.01 -13.51
C LYS A 586 16.50 -34.36 -13.50
N ASP A 587 15.78 -34.70 -14.57
CA ASP A 587 15.21 -36.02 -14.77
C ASP A 587 16.29 -37.04 -15.21
N TYR A 588 15.89 -38.29 -15.44
CA TYR A 588 16.78 -39.38 -15.85
C TYR A 588 17.50 -39.13 -17.20
N ASP A 589 16.87 -38.34 -18.09
CA ASP A 589 17.37 -38.02 -19.43
C ASP A 589 18.19 -36.71 -19.46
N GLY A 590 18.43 -36.10 -18.29
CA GLY A 590 19.15 -34.81 -18.17
C GLY A 590 18.29 -33.57 -18.44
N ASN A 591 16.99 -33.76 -18.60
CA ASN A 591 16.05 -32.68 -18.84
C ASN A 591 15.64 -32.02 -17.53
N ASP A 592 15.34 -30.73 -17.59
CA ASP A 592 14.95 -29.96 -16.41
C ASP A 592 13.49 -30.20 -16.02
N TYR A 593 13.21 -30.43 -14.74
CA TYR A 593 11.87 -30.46 -14.17
C TYR A 593 11.75 -29.64 -12.89
N TYR A 594 10.54 -29.20 -12.58
CA TYR A 594 10.23 -28.44 -11.38
C TYR A 594 9.47 -29.32 -10.38
N LYS A 595 9.94 -29.36 -9.12
CA LYS A 595 9.25 -30.12 -8.06
C LYS A 595 8.29 -29.19 -7.32
N VAL A 596 7.02 -29.57 -7.28
CA VAL A 596 5.95 -28.84 -6.57
C VAL A 596 5.34 -29.76 -5.51
N PRO A 597 5.07 -29.29 -4.28
CA PRO A 597 4.42 -30.13 -3.28
C PRO A 597 2.98 -30.46 -3.68
N THR A 598 2.42 -31.50 -3.07
CA THR A 598 1.02 -31.90 -3.27
C THR A 598 0.08 -30.77 -2.88
N ASN A 599 -0.99 -30.55 -3.66
CA ASN A 599 -1.99 -29.50 -3.42
C ASN A 599 -1.42 -28.08 -3.29
N SER A 600 -0.31 -27.80 -3.96
CA SER A 600 0.38 -26.50 -3.89
C SER A 600 -0.06 -25.57 -5.00
N LYS A 601 -0.04 -24.26 -4.70
CA LYS A 601 -0.09 -23.22 -5.74
C LYS A 601 1.29 -23.08 -6.39
N PHE A 602 1.32 -22.89 -7.70
CA PHE A 602 2.52 -22.51 -8.44
C PHE A 602 2.21 -21.32 -9.36
N ASP A 603 3.20 -20.45 -9.53
CA ASP A 603 3.12 -19.31 -10.42
C ASP A 603 3.84 -19.60 -11.74
N LEU A 604 3.13 -19.31 -12.83
CA LEU A 604 3.58 -19.53 -14.19
C LEU A 604 3.91 -18.19 -14.86
N LYS A 605 5.19 -17.82 -14.93
CA LYS A 605 5.63 -16.63 -15.67
C LYS A 605 5.79 -16.91 -17.15
N ILE A 606 5.28 -16.04 -18.01
CA ILE A 606 5.20 -16.25 -19.47
C ILE A 606 5.82 -15.06 -20.21
N LYS A 607 6.84 -15.29 -21.04
CA LYS A 607 7.34 -14.32 -22.02
C LYS A 607 7.12 -14.85 -23.43
N ILE A 608 6.64 -14.02 -24.34
CA ILE A 608 6.30 -14.38 -25.72
C ILE A 608 7.31 -13.71 -26.65
N LEU A 609 8.04 -14.47 -27.46
CA LEU A 609 9.01 -13.88 -28.39
C LEU A 609 8.31 -12.98 -29.43
N ASN A 610 8.81 -11.75 -29.61
CA ASN A 610 8.34 -10.85 -30.67
C ASN A 610 9.01 -11.25 -32.00
N PRO A 611 8.24 -11.65 -33.04
CA PRO A 611 8.80 -12.13 -34.31
C PRO A 611 9.44 -11.02 -35.16
N ASP A 612 9.06 -9.76 -34.94
CA ASP A 612 9.48 -8.62 -35.75
C ASP A 612 10.76 -7.93 -35.23
N LYS A 613 11.28 -8.41 -34.10
CA LYS A 613 12.43 -7.81 -33.41
C LYS A 613 13.53 -8.85 -33.17
N SER A 614 14.75 -8.39 -32.88
CA SER A 614 15.91 -9.27 -32.64
C SER A 614 15.63 -10.35 -31.59
N GLN A 615 16.43 -11.42 -31.53
CA GLN A 615 16.22 -12.64 -30.71
C GLN A 615 16.01 -12.43 -29.19
N ASN A 616 15.98 -11.19 -28.68
CA ASN A 616 15.93 -10.86 -27.26
C ASN A 616 14.78 -9.90 -26.86
N GLU A 617 13.85 -9.56 -27.77
CA GLU A 617 12.68 -8.74 -27.41
C GLU A 617 11.42 -9.60 -27.21
N PHE A 618 10.80 -9.44 -26.04
CA PHE A 618 9.68 -10.26 -25.60
C PHE A 618 8.44 -9.42 -25.31
N TRP A 619 7.29 -9.91 -25.75
CA TRP A 619 6.00 -9.49 -25.24
C TRP A 619 5.69 -10.22 -23.92
N TYR A 620 4.90 -9.54 -23.10
CA TYR A 620 4.46 -9.98 -21.76
C TYR A 620 2.94 -10.16 -21.75
N LEU A 621 2.39 -10.81 -20.72
CA LEU A 621 0.95 -11.03 -20.57
C LEU A 621 0.13 -9.73 -20.63
N LYS A 622 0.68 -8.59 -20.22
CA LYS A 622 0.04 -7.28 -20.39
C LYS A 622 -0.28 -6.91 -21.84
N HIS A 623 0.48 -7.41 -22.82
CA HIS A 623 0.19 -7.20 -24.25
C HIS A 623 -1.00 -8.05 -24.73
N LEU A 624 -1.40 -9.07 -23.96
CA LEU A 624 -2.60 -9.87 -24.25
C LEU A 624 -3.86 -9.30 -23.57
N TYR A 625 -3.70 -8.42 -22.58
CA TYR A 625 -4.80 -7.95 -21.72
C TYR A 625 -6.02 -7.47 -22.52
N LYS A 626 -5.79 -6.59 -23.51
CA LYS A 626 -6.86 -6.06 -24.38
C LYS A 626 -7.62 -7.19 -25.08
N HIS A 627 -6.90 -8.11 -25.70
CA HIS A 627 -7.47 -9.20 -26.50
C HIS A 627 -8.18 -10.25 -25.65
N LEU A 628 -7.70 -10.51 -24.43
CA LEU A 628 -8.40 -11.36 -23.46
C LEU A 628 -9.68 -10.67 -22.96
N LYS A 629 -9.62 -9.35 -22.73
CA LYS A 629 -10.73 -8.59 -22.11
C LYS A 629 -11.89 -8.42 -23.09
N THR A 630 -11.57 -8.21 -24.37
CA THR A 630 -12.55 -8.17 -25.45
C THR A 630 -13.00 -9.56 -25.92
N LYS A 631 -12.47 -10.65 -25.31
CA LYS A 631 -12.68 -12.04 -25.72
C LYS A 631 -12.31 -12.31 -27.17
N PHE A 632 -11.39 -11.54 -27.73
CA PHE A 632 -10.83 -11.80 -29.05
C PHE A 632 -9.89 -13.01 -29.02
N LEU A 633 -9.19 -13.23 -27.89
CA LEU A 633 -8.39 -14.42 -27.61
C LEU A 633 -8.81 -15.06 -26.30
N ASN A 634 -8.62 -16.37 -26.21
CA ASN A 634 -8.71 -17.13 -24.96
C ASN A 634 -7.38 -17.82 -24.65
N LEU A 635 -7.08 -17.94 -23.36
CA LEU A 635 -5.97 -18.72 -22.84
C LEU A 635 -6.47 -20.05 -22.26
N LYS A 636 -5.72 -21.11 -22.52
CA LYS A 636 -6.01 -22.45 -21.98
C LYS A 636 -4.74 -23.07 -21.45
N LEU A 637 -4.74 -23.40 -20.16
CA LEU A 637 -3.73 -24.21 -19.54
C LEU A 637 -4.07 -25.68 -19.71
N ILE A 638 -3.07 -26.46 -20.08
CA ILE A 638 -3.19 -27.89 -20.30
C ILE A 638 -2.07 -28.57 -19.51
N ILE A 639 -2.46 -29.44 -18.57
CA ILE A 639 -1.53 -30.28 -17.82
C ILE A 639 -1.77 -31.72 -18.27
N LYS A 640 -0.78 -32.32 -18.95
CA LYS A 640 -0.84 -33.72 -19.40
C LYS A 640 0.16 -34.53 -18.61
N GLY A 641 -0.09 -35.81 -18.39
CA GLY A 641 0.96 -36.70 -17.89
C GLY A 641 1.95 -37.10 -18.98
N ARG A 642 3.20 -37.36 -18.61
CA ARG A 642 4.23 -37.90 -19.51
C ARG A 642 3.80 -39.24 -20.12
N ARG A 643 3.03 -40.03 -19.36
CA ARG A 643 2.47 -41.31 -19.80
C ARG A 643 1.10 -41.12 -20.47
N PRO A 644 0.79 -41.86 -21.56
CA PRO A 644 -0.45 -41.72 -22.32
C PRO A 644 -1.74 -41.92 -21.51
N ASN A 645 -1.67 -42.69 -20.42
CA ASN A 645 -2.84 -43.09 -19.64
C ASN A 645 -3.16 -42.15 -18.46
N LEU A 646 -2.39 -41.09 -18.26
CA LEU A 646 -2.60 -40.15 -17.17
C LEU A 646 -3.67 -39.12 -17.53
N SER A 647 -4.50 -38.75 -16.55
CA SER A 647 -5.56 -37.76 -16.72
C SER A 647 -4.99 -36.42 -17.18
N LYS A 648 -5.52 -35.92 -18.31
CA LYS A 648 -5.23 -34.59 -18.82
C LYS A 648 -6.18 -33.58 -18.17
N ILE A 649 -5.63 -32.55 -17.52
CA ILE A 649 -6.40 -31.38 -17.09
C ILE A 649 -6.33 -30.33 -18.19
N GLN A 650 -7.48 -29.72 -18.48
CA GLN A 650 -7.58 -28.53 -19.33
C GLN A 650 -8.39 -27.50 -18.56
N LYS A 651 -7.82 -26.32 -18.36
CA LYS A 651 -8.45 -25.21 -17.66
C LYS A 651 -8.39 -23.99 -18.55
N GLU A 652 -9.51 -23.29 -18.69
CA GLU A 652 -9.52 -21.96 -19.29
C GLU A 652 -9.00 -20.96 -18.27
N ILE A 653 -8.08 -20.11 -18.72
CA ILE A 653 -7.49 -19.07 -17.89
C ILE A 653 -8.28 -17.80 -18.13
N TYR A 654 -8.92 -17.31 -17.08
CA TYR A 654 -9.62 -16.03 -17.10
C TYR A 654 -8.66 -14.91 -16.71
N ILE A 655 -9.01 -13.67 -17.05
CA ILE A 655 -8.22 -12.48 -16.67
C ILE A 655 -7.97 -12.41 -15.16
N SER A 656 -8.93 -12.87 -14.35
CA SER A 656 -8.80 -12.93 -12.87
C SER A 656 -7.74 -13.92 -12.38
N ASP A 657 -7.36 -14.89 -13.20
CA ASP A 657 -6.30 -15.86 -12.88
C ASP A 657 -4.90 -15.33 -13.23
N ILE A 658 -4.81 -14.14 -13.85
CA ILE A 658 -3.58 -13.55 -14.37
C ILE A 658 -3.18 -12.34 -13.53
N ASP A 659 -1.97 -12.39 -12.98
CA ASP A 659 -1.27 -11.24 -12.43
C ASP A 659 -0.45 -10.59 -13.54
N PHE A 660 -0.98 -9.50 -14.10
CA PHE A 660 -0.35 -8.78 -15.21
C PHE A 660 0.87 -7.98 -14.79
N ASP A 661 0.92 -7.51 -13.53
CA ASP A 661 2.06 -6.76 -12.97
C ASP A 661 3.28 -7.67 -12.80
N ASN A 662 3.07 -8.85 -12.23
CA ASN A 662 4.13 -9.85 -12.05
C ASN A 662 4.33 -10.76 -13.26
N ASN A 663 3.52 -10.57 -14.31
CA ASN A 663 3.53 -11.36 -15.53
C ASN A 663 3.43 -12.87 -15.26
N SER A 664 2.48 -13.25 -14.40
CA SER A 664 2.29 -14.62 -13.92
C SER A 664 0.84 -15.09 -13.96
N ILE A 665 0.65 -16.40 -14.07
CA ILE A 665 -0.64 -17.08 -13.91
C ILE A 665 -0.53 -17.99 -12.68
N SER A 666 -1.35 -17.77 -11.66
CA SER A 666 -1.32 -18.54 -10.42
C SER A 666 -2.27 -19.72 -10.50
N GLU A 667 -1.77 -20.94 -10.32
CA GLU A 667 -2.57 -22.15 -10.47
C GLU A 667 -2.38 -23.16 -9.35
N VAL A 668 -3.44 -23.92 -9.06
CA VAL A 668 -3.40 -24.97 -8.04
C VAL A 668 -3.05 -26.31 -8.70
N TYR A 669 -1.89 -26.85 -8.36
CA TYR A 669 -1.52 -28.20 -8.72
C TYR A 669 -2.15 -29.19 -7.73
N SER A 670 -3.31 -29.73 -8.10
CA SER A 670 -4.14 -30.59 -7.23
C SER A 670 -3.88 -32.09 -7.40
N PHE A 671 -2.73 -32.47 -7.97
CA PHE A 671 -2.38 -33.88 -8.12
C PHE A 671 -1.68 -34.37 -6.85
N ASN A 672 -1.90 -35.63 -6.50
CA ASN A 672 -1.33 -36.30 -5.32
C ASN A 672 -0.53 -37.56 -5.68
N ASP A 673 -0.30 -37.78 -6.97
CA ASP A 673 0.53 -38.86 -7.49
C ASP A 673 1.92 -38.30 -7.83
N ASN A 674 2.98 -39.06 -7.54
CA ASN A 674 4.37 -38.64 -7.79
C ASN A 674 4.76 -38.75 -9.28
N GLU A 675 3.89 -38.26 -10.16
CA GLU A 675 3.98 -38.40 -11.62
C GLU A 675 4.50 -37.11 -12.28
N GLU A 676 5.18 -37.30 -13.41
CA GLU A 676 5.70 -36.21 -14.24
C GLU A 676 4.62 -35.72 -15.21
N ARG A 677 4.40 -34.40 -15.22
CA ARG A 677 3.39 -33.76 -16.07
C ARG A 677 3.94 -32.58 -16.82
N TRP A 678 3.76 -32.56 -18.13
CA TRP A 678 4.05 -31.39 -18.95
C TRP A 678 2.93 -30.36 -18.91
N ILE A 679 3.35 -29.10 -18.85
CA ILE A 679 2.49 -27.92 -18.92
C ILE A 679 2.49 -27.42 -20.37
N GLU A 680 1.31 -27.10 -20.90
CA GLU A 680 1.08 -26.51 -22.21
C GLU A 680 0.16 -25.29 -22.04
N ILE A 681 0.48 -24.17 -22.68
CA ILE A 681 -0.41 -23.01 -22.77
C ILE A 681 -0.85 -22.88 -24.22
N LYS A 682 -2.15 -22.68 -24.43
CA LYS A 682 -2.70 -22.38 -25.74
C LYS A 682 -3.35 -21.01 -25.75
N ILE A 683 -2.99 -20.22 -26.75
CA ILE A 683 -3.74 -19.03 -27.17
C ILE A 683 -4.56 -19.45 -28.38
N TYR A 684 -5.85 -19.15 -28.36
CA TYR A 684 -6.72 -19.50 -29.47
C TYR A 684 -7.82 -18.45 -29.65
N HIS A 685 -8.28 -18.30 -30.87
CA HIS A 685 -9.45 -17.49 -31.17
C HIS A 685 -10.72 -18.31 -30.81
N PRO A 686 -11.66 -17.76 -30.02
CA PRO A 686 -12.81 -18.53 -29.55
C PRO A 686 -13.72 -19.00 -30.69
N ASP A 687 -13.93 -18.16 -31.71
CA ASP A 687 -14.86 -18.46 -32.80
C ASP A 687 -14.29 -19.41 -33.87
N THR A 688 -13.10 -19.13 -34.40
CA THR A 688 -12.47 -19.96 -35.46
C THR A 688 -11.82 -21.22 -34.90
N ARG A 689 -11.59 -21.27 -33.57
CA ARG A 689 -10.76 -22.29 -32.89
C ARG A 689 -9.35 -22.41 -33.48
N GLU A 690 -8.91 -21.42 -34.27
CA GLU A 690 -7.54 -21.35 -34.74
C GLU A 690 -6.62 -21.25 -33.52
N VAL A 691 -5.73 -22.22 -33.42
CA VAL A 691 -4.80 -22.33 -32.30
C VAL A 691 -3.50 -21.68 -32.71
N HIS A 692 -3.16 -20.59 -32.04
CA HIS A 692 -1.80 -20.06 -32.05
C HIS A 692 -1.01 -20.88 -31.04
N TYR A 693 -0.31 -21.90 -31.56
CA TYR A 693 0.49 -22.78 -30.72
C TYR A 693 1.68 -22.00 -30.16
N ILE A 694 1.77 -21.99 -28.84
CA ILE A 694 2.99 -21.63 -28.15
C ILE A 694 3.77 -22.94 -27.96
N GLU A 695 4.93 -23.05 -28.59
CA GLU A 695 5.85 -24.13 -28.27
C GLU A 695 6.55 -23.77 -26.96
N ASN A 696 6.30 -24.56 -25.93
CA ASN A 696 6.88 -24.35 -24.61
C ASN A 696 8.33 -24.85 -24.61
N SER A 697 9.29 -23.93 -24.57
CA SER A 697 10.69 -24.22 -24.27
C SER A 697 11.05 -23.61 -22.92
N LEU A 698 11.84 -24.33 -22.12
CA LEU A 698 12.37 -23.80 -20.86
C LEU A 698 13.69 -23.06 -21.10
N MET A 699 13.77 -21.80 -20.70
CA MET A 699 15.03 -21.03 -20.60
C MET A 699 15.28 -20.63 -19.15
N ASP A 700 16.55 -20.64 -18.73
CA ASP A 700 16.97 -20.04 -17.47
C ASP A 700 16.88 -18.51 -17.59
N ALA A 701 16.54 -17.81 -16.51
CA ALA A 701 16.45 -16.35 -16.51
C ALA A 701 17.79 -15.65 -16.77
N ASN A 702 18.89 -16.38 -16.60
CA ASN A 702 20.25 -15.88 -16.73
C ASN A 702 21.00 -16.42 -17.96
N ASP A 703 20.41 -17.32 -18.75
CA ASP A 703 21.09 -17.93 -19.89
C ASP A 703 20.20 -17.95 -21.14
N TYR A 704 20.50 -17.02 -22.04
CA TYR A 704 19.78 -16.77 -23.29
C TYR A 704 20.39 -17.54 -24.47
N SER A 705 21.41 -18.38 -24.24
CA SER A 705 22.29 -18.83 -25.31
C SER A 705 21.92 -20.15 -26.00
N GLU A 706 20.97 -20.93 -25.49
CA GLU A 706 20.67 -22.24 -26.10
C GLU A 706 19.18 -22.56 -26.30
N ILE A 707 18.92 -23.11 -27.49
CA ILE A 707 17.63 -23.61 -27.99
C ILE A 707 17.33 -24.94 -27.27
N TYR A 708 16.73 -24.89 -26.09
CA TYR A 708 16.26 -26.10 -25.42
C TYR A 708 14.85 -26.47 -25.90
N ASN A 709 14.73 -27.50 -26.73
CA ASN A 709 13.47 -28.05 -27.26
C ASN A 709 12.67 -28.89 -26.22
N ASN A 710 12.84 -28.64 -24.93
CA ASN A 710 12.24 -29.47 -23.89
C ASN A 710 10.97 -28.85 -23.31
N LYS A 711 9.88 -29.61 -23.36
CA LYS A 711 8.59 -29.24 -22.76
C LYS A 711 8.75 -29.08 -21.25
N PRO A 712 8.18 -28.03 -20.62
CA PRO A 712 8.24 -27.86 -19.18
C PRO A 712 7.43 -28.94 -18.50
N TRP A 713 8.05 -29.67 -17.58
CA TRP A 713 7.33 -30.61 -16.72
C TRP A 713 7.53 -30.37 -15.23
N ILE A 714 6.45 -30.63 -14.50
CA ILE A 714 6.32 -30.55 -13.06
C ILE A 714 6.15 -31.95 -12.47
N ARG A 715 6.70 -32.17 -11.28
CA ARG A 715 6.57 -33.40 -10.51
C ARG A 715 6.08 -33.10 -9.10
N THR A 716 5.09 -33.88 -8.66
CA THR A 716 4.48 -33.78 -7.33
C THR A 716 5.31 -34.51 -6.27
N GLY A 717 5.54 -33.93 -5.09
CA GLY A 717 5.94 -34.72 -3.91
C GLY A 717 6.58 -33.96 -2.75
N GLU A 718 6.47 -34.54 -1.55
CA GLU A 718 7.25 -34.19 -0.35
C GLU A 718 8.72 -34.66 -0.49
N ASP A 719 9.61 -34.29 0.43
CA ASP A 719 11.07 -34.43 0.36
C ASP A 719 11.60 -35.76 -0.24
N ILE A 720 12.74 -35.71 -0.93
CA ILE A 720 13.24 -36.78 -1.85
C ILE A 720 13.33 -38.20 -1.23
N ASP A 721 13.43 -38.34 0.09
CA ASP A 721 13.56 -39.65 0.75
C ASP A 721 12.32 -40.13 1.54
N ASN A 722 11.23 -39.35 1.57
CA ASN A 722 9.97 -39.66 2.25
C ASN A 722 10.12 -40.12 3.72
N THR A 723 11.25 -39.85 4.39
CA THR A 723 11.53 -40.41 5.74
C THR A 723 10.51 -39.89 6.75
N PRO A 724 9.70 -40.77 7.39
CA PRO A 724 8.71 -40.34 8.37
C PRO A 724 9.32 -39.53 9.51
N ILE A 725 8.58 -38.53 9.98
CA ILE A 725 9.00 -37.70 11.10
C ILE A 725 9.00 -38.55 12.38
N LYS A 726 10.09 -38.50 13.15
CA LYS A 726 10.25 -39.30 14.37
C LYS A 726 9.09 -39.15 15.37
N SER A 727 8.49 -37.97 15.48
CA SER A 727 7.36 -37.69 16.37
C SER A 727 6.04 -38.34 15.93
N GLU A 728 5.93 -38.77 14.68
CA GLU A 728 4.71 -39.34 14.08
C GLU A 728 4.79 -40.87 13.91
N ILE A 729 5.93 -41.45 14.29
CA ILE A 729 6.20 -42.89 14.21
C ILE A 729 5.82 -43.57 15.52
N VAL A 730 4.96 -44.57 15.41
CA VAL A 730 4.67 -45.54 16.47
C VAL A 730 5.86 -46.48 16.58
N ALA A 731 6.48 -46.56 17.76
CA ALA A 731 7.63 -47.43 17.99
C ALA A 731 7.30 -48.90 17.69
N ASN A 732 8.22 -49.59 17.01
CA ASN A 732 8.05 -50.96 16.52
C ASN A 732 6.91 -51.14 15.49
N SER A 733 6.34 -50.10 14.91
CA SER A 733 5.46 -50.26 13.73
C SER A 733 6.27 -50.61 12.47
N ILE A 734 5.62 -51.05 11.40
CA ILE A 734 6.28 -51.26 10.10
C ILE A 734 6.96 -49.97 9.60
N ASP A 735 6.33 -48.81 9.81
CA ASP A 735 6.89 -47.53 9.38
C ASP A 735 8.08 -47.08 10.23
N ASP A 736 8.24 -47.63 11.45
CA ASP A 736 9.46 -47.46 12.26
C ASP A 736 10.67 -48.16 11.61
N PHE A 737 10.45 -49.24 10.85
CA PHE A 737 11.47 -49.91 10.04
C PHE A 737 11.53 -49.30 8.64
N TRP A 738 11.97 -48.05 8.56
CA TRP A 738 11.97 -47.31 7.30
C TRP A 738 12.89 -47.92 6.25
N LEU A 739 12.29 -48.38 5.15
CA LEU A 739 12.98 -49.15 4.11
C LEU A 739 13.93 -48.30 3.25
N PHE A 740 13.82 -46.98 3.28
CA PHE A 740 14.55 -46.11 2.35
C PHE A 740 15.60 -45.28 3.11
N PRO A 741 16.91 -45.51 2.91
CA PRO A 741 17.93 -44.72 3.60
C PRO A 741 17.81 -43.23 3.26
N ARG A 742 18.14 -42.38 4.23
CA ARG A 742 18.10 -40.93 4.07
C ARG A 742 18.96 -40.48 2.87
N GLY A 743 18.43 -39.59 2.05
CA GLY A 743 19.09 -39.09 0.84
C GLY A 743 19.03 -40.01 -0.38
N TYR A 744 18.27 -41.11 -0.34
CA TYR A 744 17.99 -41.95 -1.50
C TYR A 744 16.59 -41.68 -2.04
N SER A 745 16.48 -41.48 -3.35
CA SER A 745 15.20 -41.51 -4.07
C SER A 745 14.72 -42.95 -4.28
N ILE A 746 13.42 -43.14 -4.47
CA ILE A 746 12.80 -44.46 -4.62
C ILE A 746 12.48 -44.71 -6.09
N ASP A 747 12.85 -45.89 -6.60
CA ASP A 747 12.57 -46.33 -7.96
C ASP A 747 11.94 -47.73 -7.96
N PHE A 748 10.97 -47.94 -8.83
CA PHE A 748 10.27 -49.21 -8.99
C PHE A 748 10.57 -49.78 -10.37
N LYS A 749 11.20 -50.96 -10.40
CA LYS A 749 11.57 -51.60 -11.67
C LYS A 749 10.91 -52.96 -11.78
N GLY A 750 10.12 -53.14 -12.83
CA GLY A 750 9.80 -54.48 -13.28
C GLY A 750 11.02 -55.11 -13.94
N LYS A 751 11.20 -56.41 -13.71
CA LYS A 751 12.24 -57.27 -14.29
C LYS A 751 11.60 -58.45 -14.98
N MET A 752 12.28 -59.04 -15.96
CA MET A 752 11.83 -60.26 -16.64
C MET A 752 12.35 -61.51 -15.94
N ASP A 753 11.74 -62.66 -16.21
CA ASP A 753 12.12 -63.97 -15.63
C ASP A 753 13.59 -64.33 -15.85
N SER A 754 14.21 -63.82 -16.92
CA SER A 754 15.64 -64.02 -17.21
C SER A 754 16.58 -63.39 -16.17
N ASP A 755 16.09 -62.46 -15.34
CA ASP A 755 16.87 -61.78 -14.30
C ASP A 755 16.86 -62.51 -12.94
N LEU A 756 16.17 -63.66 -12.82
CA LEU A 756 16.01 -64.42 -11.56
C LEU A 756 17.35 -64.78 -10.88
N ASN A 757 18.36 -65.17 -11.67
CA ASN A 757 19.68 -65.53 -11.14
C ASN A 757 20.40 -64.33 -10.54
N TYR A 758 20.29 -63.16 -11.18
CA TYR A 758 20.86 -61.92 -10.69
C TYR A 758 20.21 -61.51 -9.36
N LEU A 759 18.88 -61.48 -9.33
CA LEU A 759 18.12 -61.12 -8.12
C LEU A 759 18.35 -62.10 -6.98
N SER A 760 18.41 -63.41 -7.26
CA SER A 760 18.71 -64.44 -6.25
C SER A 760 20.12 -64.29 -5.68
N THR A 761 21.10 -63.96 -6.53
CA THR A 761 22.47 -63.70 -6.10
C THR A 761 22.53 -62.47 -5.20
N GLN A 762 21.83 -61.40 -5.58
CA GLN A 762 21.74 -60.17 -4.81
C GLN A 762 21.09 -60.38 -3.44
N VAL A 763 19.98 -61.11 -3.36
CA VAL A 763 19.33 -61.44 -2.08
C VAL A 763 20.27 -62.23 -1.17
N ARG A 764 21.01 -63.19 -1.72
CA ARG A 764 21.97 -64.00 -0.95
C ARG A 764 23.18 -63.18 -0.48
N SER A 765 23.74 -62.33 -1.34
CA SER A 765 24.94 -61.54 -1.01
C SER A 765 24.66 -60.44 0.01
N GLU A 766 23.48 -59.82 -0.06
CA GLU A 766 23.12 -58.70 0.81
C GLU A 766 22.44 -59.14 2.11
N TRP A 767 22.03 -60.40 2.25
CA TRP A 767 21.13 -60.89 3.31
C TRP A 767 21.44 -60.37 4.72
N ASN A 768 22.70 -60.43 5.13
CA ASN A 768 23.18 -60.03 6.46
C ASN A 768 23.72 -58.59 6.52
N ASN A 769 23.80 -57.89 5.39
CA ASN A 769 24.32 -56.54 5.34
C ASN A 769 23.34 -55.56 5.99
N LEU A 770 23.89 -54.52 6.62
CA LEU A 770 23.11 -53.47 7.26
C LEU A 770 22.34 -52.67 6.20
N TRP A 771 21.02 -52.65 6.33
CA TRP A 771 20.15 -51.97 5.38
C TRP A 771 19.83 -50.55 5.81
N ASN A 772 19.22 -50.38 6.98
CA ASN A 772 18.91 -49.05 7.52
C ASN A 772 18.78 -49.13 9.04
N SER A 773 18.36 -48.03 9.67
CA SER A 773 18.08 -47.96 11.11
C SER A 773 16.64 -47.58 11.38
N LYS A 774 16.11 -48.04 12.50
CA LYS A 774 14.77 -47.66 12.99
C LYS A 774 14.69 -46.16 13.27
N ILE A 775 13.55 -45.54 13.00
CA ILE A 775 13.36 -44.10 13.19
C ILE A 775 13.28 -43.75 14.69
N SER A 776 12.59 -44.56 15.48
CA SER A 776 12.32 -44.33 16.90
C SER A 776 13.59 -44.32 17.76
N ASN A 777 14.47 -45.29 17.56
CA ASN A 777 15.61 -45.54 18.46
C ASN A 777 16.98 -45.68 17.75
N GLY A 778 17.03 -45.59 16.41
CA GLY A 778 18.28 -45.70 15.65
C GLY A 778 18.86 -47.12 15.59
N GLN A 779 18.14 -48.15 16.03
CA GLN A 779 18.62 -49.53 15.96
C GLN A 779 18.70 -50.02 14.52
N SER A 780 19.86 -50.49 14.10
CA SER A 780 20.09 -51.03 12.75
C SER A 780 19.32 -52.32 12.46
N PHE A 781 18.92 -52.52 11.21
CA PHE A 781 18.35 -53.77 10.71
C PHE A 781 18.98 -54.18 9.37
N THR A 782 18.97 -55.49 9.09
CA THR A 782 19.64 -56.08 7.93
C THR A 782 18.75 -56.06 6.67
N TYR A 783 19.34 -56.38 5.52
CA TYR A 783 18.61 -56.59 4.26
C TYR A 783 17.52 -57.66 4.36
N GLY A 784 17.82 -58.80 4.99
CA GLY A 784 16.84 -59.86 5.23
C GLY A 784 15.63 -59.35 6.01
N ASN A 785 15.86 -58.53 7.04
CA ASN A 785 14.78 -57.89 7.79
C ASN A 785 13.97 -56.94 6.89
N ALA A 786 14.64 -56.16 6.03
CA ALA A 786 13.99 -55.24 5.09
C ALA A 786 13.05 -55.96 4.12
N LEU A 787 13.43 -57.15 3.63
CA LEU A 787 12.56 -57.96 2.76
C LEU A 787 11.28 -58.41 3.48
N TRP A 788 11.39 -58.87 4.73
CA TRP A 788 10.24 -59.23 5.56
C TRP A 788 9.35 -58.03 5.86
N VAL A 789 9.94 -56.88 6.23
CA VAL A 789 9.21 -55.63 6.46
C VAL A 789 8.46 -55.20 5.19
N THR A 790 9.09 -55.31 4.01
CA THR A 790 8.46 -54.97 2.73
C THR A 790 7.24 -55.86 2.45
N PHE A 791 7.39 -57.17 2.64
CA PHE A 791 6.30 -58.13 2.53
C PHE A 791 5.13 -57.80 3.47
N LEU A 792 5.41 -57.62 4.77
CA LEU A 792 4.39 -57.30 5.77
C LEU A 792 3.68 -55.98 5.48
N LYS A 793 4.43 -54.98 4.98
CA LYS A 793 3.87 -53.68 4.59
C LYS A 793 2.82 -53.86 3.50
N PHE A 794 3.15 -54.55 2.42
CA PHE A 794 2.21 -54.74 1.32
C PHE A 794 1.03 -55.64 1.68
N PHE A 795 1.26 -56.67 2.49
CA PHE A 795 0.17 -57.49 3.03
C PHE A 795 -0.83 -56.63 3.81
N THR A 796 -0.32 -55.76 4.69
CA THR A 796 -1.14 -54.86 5.52
C THR A 796 -1.90 -53.83 4.68
N GLU A 797 -1.22 -53.21 3.72
CA GLU A 797 -1.82 -52.22 2.81
C GLU A 797 -2.98 -52.80 2.01
N LEU A 798 -2.82 -54.02 1.49
CA LEU A 798 -3.85 -54.67 0.68
C LEU A 798 -5.03 -55.15 1.50
N ASN A 799 -4.77 -55.78 2.64
CA ASN A 799 -5.80 -56.50 3.40
C ASN A 799 -6.50 -55.64 4.45
N PHE A 800 -5.84 -54.62 5.01
CA PHE A 800 -6.36 -53.87 6.16
C PHE A 800 -6.44 -52.34 5.95
N LYS A 801 -5.66 -51.75 5.04
CA LYS A 801 -5.76 -50.31 4.69
C LYS A 801 -6.63 -50.09 3.45
N ASN A 802 -7.87 -50.53 3.57
CA ASN A 802 -8.91 -50.44 2.54
C ASN A 802 -10.26 -50.06 3.18
N SER A 803 -11.31 -49.90 2.37
CA SER A 803 -12.62 -49.47 2.86
C SER A 803 -13.30 -50.48 3.80
N ASN A 804 -12.90 -51.76 3.78
CA ASN A 804 -13.51 -52.80 4.62
C ASN A 804 -13.10 -52.69 6.09
N PHE A 805 -12.00 -52.00 6.40
CA PHE A 805 -11.41 -51.99 7.73
C PHE A 805 -10.96 -50.60 8.16
N THR A 806 -11.18 -50.27 9.43
CA THR A 806 -10.51 -49.16 10.11
C THR A 806 -9.23 -49.70 10.76
N PHE A 807 -8.09 -49.40 10.13
CA PHE A 807 -6.77 -49.85 10.58
C PHE A 807 -6.31 -49.10 11.84
N ASN A 808 -5.88 -49.83 12.88
CA ASN A 808 -5.34 -49.27 14.10
C ASN A 808 -3.80 -49.22 14.02
N LYS A 809 -3.25 -48.05 13.68
CA LYS A 809 -1.80 -47.85 13.55
C LYS A 809 -1.04 -48.07 14.87
N GLU A 810 -1.63 -47.66 16.00
CA GLU A 810 -0.96 -47.70 17.32
C GLU A 810 -0.71 -49.13 17.83
N ASN A 811 -1.61 -50.06 17.50
CA ASN A 811 -1.51 -51.46 17.95
C ASN A 811 -1.05 -52.42 16.83
N SER A 812 -0.75 -51.91 15.64
CA SER A 812 -0.24 -52.71 14.51
C SER A 812 1.29 -52.68 14.46
N ILE A 813 1.90 -53.36 15.44
CA ILE A 813 3.34 -53.30 15.75
C ILE A 813 4.00 -54.68 15.77
N PHE A 814 5.33 -54.70 15.69
CA PHE A 814 6.14 -55.87 16.04
C PHE A 814 6.11 -56.07 17.56
N THR A 815 5.31 -57.04 18.01
CA THR A 815 5.26 -57.48 19.42
C THR A 815 6.53 -58.24 19.81
N LYS A 816 7.18 -58.87 18.83
CA LYS A 816 8.57 -59.35 18.90
C LYS A 816 9.33 -58.85 17.69
N THR A 817 10.26 -57.93 17.89
CA THR A 817 11.16 -57.44 16.84
C THR A 817 12.13 -58.53 16.38
N PHE A 818 12.79 -58.32 15.24
CA PHE A 818 13.78 -59.25 14.68
C PHE A 818 14.86 -59.64 15.69
N THR A 819 14.99 -60.94 15.98
CA THR A 819 16.08 -61.52 16.77
C THR A 819 17.35 -61.69 15.93
N ASN A 820 18.46 -62.13 16.55
CA ASN A 820 19.69 -62.49 15.83
C ASN A 820 19.49 -63.64 14.81
N SER A 821 18.45 -64.45 14.97
CA SER A 821 18.05 -65.52 14.03
C SER A 821 17.10 -65.01 12.92
N GLY A 822 16.70 -63.73 12.96
CA GLY A 822 15.70 -63.17 12.06
C GLY A 822 14.25 -63.52 12.43
N SER A 823 14.02 -64.17 13.57
CA SER A 823 12.67 -64.48 14.07
C SER A 823 11.93 -63.20 14.46
N PHE A 824 10.64 -63.10 14.16
CA PHE A 824 9.80 -61.93 14.50
C PHE A 824 8.35 -62.32 14.76
N THR A 825 7.58 -61.41 15.35
CA THR A 825 6.11 -61.46 15.43
C THR A 825 5.56 -60.08 15.16
N TYR A 826 4.77 -59.96 14.10
CA TYR A 826 4.10 -58.74 13.68
C TYR A 826 2.59 -58.88 13.90
N GLN A 827 2.01 -57.92 14.61
CA GLN A 827 0.59 -57.84 14.88
C GLN A 827 -0.05 -56.76 14.01
N ILE A 828 -1.23 -57.04 13.49
CA ILE A 828 -2.11 -56.09 12.80
C ILE A 828 -3.42 -56.03 13.57
N GLU A 829 -3.87 -54.83 13.93
CA GLU A 829 -5.19 -54.59 14.52
C GLU A 829 -6.03 -53.71 13.61
N ALA A 830 -7.29 -54.09 13.43
CA ALA A 830 -8.27 -53.33 12.69
C ALA A 830 -9.70 -53.58 13.22
N THR A 831 -10.63 -52.71 12.85
CA THR A 831 -12.07 -52.91 13.09
C THR A 831 -12.77 -53.06 11.75
N ALA A 832 -13.62 -54.08 11.57
CA ALA A 832 -14.38 -54.24 10.34
C ALA A 832 -15.41 -53.11 10.19
N ASN A 833 -15.38 -52.38 9.08
CA ASN A 833 -16.36 -51.33 8.78
C ASN A 833 -17.65 -51.90 8.18
N GLN A 834 -17.52 -53.05 7.53
CA GLN A 834 -18.62 -53.78 6.91
C GLN A 834 -18.39 -55.27 7.04
N ASP A 835 -19.44 -56.04 6.82
CA ASP A 835 -19.37 -57.50 6.80
C ASP A 835 -18.32 -57.99 5.80
N PHE A 836 -17.32 -58.71 6.29
CA PHE A 836 -16.16 -59.16 5.52
C PHE A 836 -15.99 -60.68 5.62
N ASN A 837 -15.93 -61.35 4.48
CA ASN A 837 -15.65 -62.78 4.43
C ASN A 837 -14.15 -63.02 4.26
N THR A 838 -13.53 -63.84 5.12
CA THR A 838 -12.09 -64.08 5.08
C THR A 838 -11.58 -64.73 3.79
N LYS A 839 -12.46 -65.30 2.95
CA LYS A 839 -12.10 -65.74 1.58
C LYS A 839 -11.65 -64.59 0.66
N ASN A 840 -11.98 -63.36 1.03
CA ASN A 840 -11.68 -62.16 0.25
C ASN A 840 -10.33 -61.52 0.65
N PHE A 841 -9.57 -62.12 1.56
CA PHE A 841 -8.18 -61.69 1.77
C PHE A 841 -7.40 -61.85 0.48
N ASN A 842 -6.68 -60.81 0.09
CA ASN A 842 -5.75 -60.85 -1.03
C ASN A 842 -4.50 -61.60 -0.58
N GLY A 843 -4.28 -62.78 -1.18
CA GLY A 843 -3.18 -63.66 -0.84
C GLY A 843 -1.80 -63.13 -1.20
N ILE A 844 -1.67 -62.03 -1.98
CA ILE A 844 -0.41 -61.53 -2.56
C ILE A 844 0.48 -62.59 -3.23
N GLY A 845 -0.03 -63.80 -3.38
CA GLY A 845 0.59 -65.00 -3.92
C GLY A 845 1.68 -65.62 -3.05
N GLY A 846 2.13 -66.81 -3.44
CA GLY A 846 3.05 -67.62 -2.67
C GLY A 846 2.29 -68.69 -1.92
N ALA A 847 2.82 -69.90 -1.93
CA ALA A 847 2.05 -71.08 -1.57
C ALA A 847 1.65 -71.12 -0.10
N PHE A 848 2.29 -70.36 0.79
CA PHE A 848 1.83 -70.18 2.17
C PHE A 848 0.44 -69.53 2.22
N PHE A 849 0.24 -68.40 1.52
CA PHE A 849 -1.05 -67.70 1.51
C PHE A 849 -2.02 -68.30 0.54
N ASP A 850 -1.54 -68.84 -0.59
CA ASP A 850 -2.43 -69.54 -1.52
C ASP A 850 -3.05 -70.76 -0.80
N PHE A 851 -2.24 -71.57 -0.11
CA PHE A 851 -2.74 -72.70 0.67
C PHE A 851 -3.57 -72.26 1.87
N GLY A 852 -3.09 -71.27 2.63
CA GLY A 852 -3.84 -70.70 3.75
C GLY A 852 -5.21 -70.20 3.30
N PHE A 853 -5.30 -69.41 2.25
CA PHE A 853 -6.55 -68.78 1.84
C PHE A 853 -7.37 -69.61 0.85
N THR A 854 -7.03 -70.89 0.62
CA THR A 854 -7.85 -71.78 -0.20
C THR A 854 -9.16 -72.18 0.47
N SER A 855 -10.08 -72.69 -0.36
CA SER A 855 -11.34 -73.34 0.03
C SER A 855 -11.20 -74.55 0.97
N PHE A 856 -9.99 -75.04 1.23
CA PHE A 856 -9.72 -76.12 2.19
C PHE A 856 -9.65 -75.63 3.64
N VAL A 857 -9.71 -74.31 3.86
CA VAL A 857 -9.78 -73.70 5.18
C VAL A 857 -11.19 -73.17 5.46
N ASN A 858 -11.64 -73.31 6.71
CA ASN A 858 -12.93 -72.75 7.14
C ASN A 858 -12.88 -71.23 7.10
N HIS A 859 -13.39 -70.64 6.03
CA HIS A 859 -13.63 -69.20 5.97
C HIS A 859 -14.76 -68.80 6.92
N PHE A 860 -14.65 -67.61 7.50
CA PHE A 860 -15.63 -67.09 8.44
C PHE A 860 -16.01 -65.66 8.08
N GLN A 861 -17.23 -65.31 8.49
CA GLN A 861 -17.77 -63.97 8.33
C GLN A 861 -17.36 -63.13 9.54
N ILE A 862 -16.71 -62.01 9.28
CA ILE A 862 -16.43 -60.95 10.24
C ILE A 862 -17.56 -59.92 10.07
N GLN A 863 -18.29 -59.61 11.13
CA GLN A 863 -19.39 -58.66 11.09
C GLN A 863 -18.87 -57.22 11.24
N SER A 864 -19.61 -56.26 10.68
CA SER A 864 -19.35 -54.84 10.91
C SER A 864 -19.26 -54.53 12.41
N GLY A 865 -18.25 -53.75 12.80
CA GLY A 865 -17.95 -53.35 14.18
C GLY A 865 -17.05 -54.32 14.95
N GLN A 866 -16.81 -55.54 14.48
CA GLN A 866 -15.94 -56.51 15.18
C GLN A 866 -14.46 -56.13 15.08
N LYS A 867 -13.73 -56.38 16.16
CA LYS A 867 -12.27 -56.20 16.20
C LYS A 867 -11.58 -57.40 15.58
N VAL A 868 -10.60 -57.11 14.75
CA VAL A 868 -9.79 -58.08 14.04
C VAL A 868 -8.34 -57.89 14.45
N ARG A 869 -7.71 -58.99 14.86
CA ARG A 869 -6.27 -59.02 15.15
C ARG A 869 -5.61 -60.16 14.40
N VAL A 870 -4.60 -59.84 13.59
CA VAL A 870 -3.77 -60.82 12.88
C VAL A 870 -2.38 -60.83 13.48
N GLU A 871 -1.82 -62.02 13.70
CA GLU A 871 -0.42 -62.21 14.06
C GLU A 871 0.29 -62.99 12.96
N ILE A 872 1.36 -62.43 12.42
CA ILE A 872 2.27 -63.09 11.47
C ILE A 872 3.61 -63.25 12.18
N SER A 873 4.05 -64.49 12.39
CA SER A 873 5.30 -64.78 13.09
C SER A 873 6.19 -65.75 12.32
N LEU A 874 7.46 -65.41 12.19
CA LEU A 874 8.51 -66.31 11.71
C LEU A 874 9.35 -66.78 12.90
N ASN A 875 9.49 -68.10 13.04
CA ASN A 875 10.40 -68.71 14.01
C ASN A 875 11.53 -69.47 13.30
N ASN A 876 12.72 -68.88 13.28
CA ASN A 876 13.95 -69.49 12.75
C ASN A 876 14.79 -70.17 13.84
N ASP A 877 14.29 -70.19 15.09
CA ASP A 877 14.92 -70.91 16.21
C ASP A 877 14.42 -72.36 16.29
N GLU A 878 13.32 -72.69 15.61
CA GLU A 878 12.83 -74.06 15.40
C GLU A 878 13.55 -74.75 14.23
N ALA A 879 13.49 -76.09 14.19
CA ALA A 879 14.04 -76.86 13.07
C ALA A 879 13.36 -76.46 11.75
N SER A 880 14.13 -76.45 10.66
CA SER A 880 13.60 -76.22 9.31
C SER A 880 12.52 -77.24 8.95
N TRP A 881 11.48 -76.81 8.22
CA TRP A 881 10.47 -77.72 7.66
C TRP A 881 11.08 -78.70 6.66
N LYS A 882 12.24 -78.35 6.07
CA LYS A 882 13.04 -79.22 5.21
C LYS A 882 14.21 -79.79 6.02
N PRO A 883 14.23 -81.11 6.30
CA PRO A 883 15.31 -81.74 7.06
C PRO A 883 16.69 -81.47 6.48
N GLY A 884 17.65 -81.09 7.33
CA GLY A 884 19.04 -80.82 6.94
C GLY A 884 19.32 -79.42 6.39
N GLU A 885 18.30 -78.56 6.24
CA GLU A 885 18.50 -77.16 5.88
C GLU A 885 18.55 -76.25 7.10
N ASP A 886 19.30 -75.16 7.02
CA ASP A 886 19.34 -74.12 8.06
C ASP A 886 18.07 -73.23 7.95
N PRO A 887 17.24 -73.13 9.02
CA PRO A 887 16.07 -72.24 9.03
C PRO A 887 16.43 -70.75 8.81
N LYS A 888 17.69 -70.35 9.04
CA LYS A 888 18.19 -68.97 8.88
C LYS A 888 18.70 -68.65 7.47
N ARG A 889 18.65 -69.63 6.56
CA ARG A 889 19.12 -69.48 5.17
C ARG A 889 18.40 -68.33 4.46
N PRO A 890 19.09 -67.54 3.61
CA PRO A 890 18.45 -66.50 2.80
C PRO A 890 17.29 -67.02 1.96
N LEU A 891 16.31 -66.14 1.70
CA LEU A 891 15.21 -66.44 0.78
C LEU A 891 15.74 -66.80 -0.61
N GLU A 892 15.22 -67.88 -1.19
CA GLU A 892 15.58 -68.32 -2.54
C GLU A 892 14.45 -68.02 -3.50
N ILE A 893 14.67 -67.09 -4.43
CA ILE A 893 13.66 -66.70 -5.42
C ILE A 893 13.39 -67.89 -6.35
N ILE A 894 12.12 -68.25 -6.47
CA ILE A 894 11.61 -69.30 -7.37
C ILE A 894 10.75 -68.67 -8.50
N LYS A 895 10.22 -69.51 -9.40
CA LYS A 895 9.42 -69.07 -10.56
C LYS A 895 8.20 -68.23 -10.15
N ASN A 896 7.77 -67.37 -11.08
CA ASN A 896 6.87 -66.23 -10.86
C ASN A 896 5.48 -66.57 -10.28
N ASN A 897 4.83 -65.50 -9.81
CA ASN A 897 3.62 -65.49 -9.01
C ASN A 897 2.33 -65.26 -9.85
N ASN A 898 1.18 -65.57 -9.24
CA ASN A 898 -0.17 -65.16 -9.62
C ASN A 898 -0.74 -63.99 -8.78
N GLY A 899 -0.03 -63.53 -7.75
CA GLY A 899 -0.49 -62.49 -6.81
C GLY A 899 -0.69 -61.11 -7.45
N ASP A 900 -1.89 -60.54 -7.32
CA ASP A 900 -2.26 -59.28 -7.94
C ASP A 900 -1.91 -58.07 -7.07
N LEU A 901 -1.01 -57.21 -7.58
CA LEU A 901 -0.61 -55.95 -6.95
C LEU A 901 -1.32 -54.72 -7.53
N SER A 902 -2.32 -54.90 -8.40
CA SER A 902 -3.03 -53.79 -9.06
C SER A 902 -3.60 -52.78 -8.06
N ALA A 903 -4.10 -53.24 -6.90
CA ALA A 903 -4.62 -52.40 -5.84
C ALA A 903 -3.55 -51.56 -5.10
N LEU A 904 -2.26 -51.87 -5.27
CA LEU A 904 -1.13 -51.08 -4.74
C LEU A 904 -0.71 -49.93 -5.68
N LYS A 905 -1.26 -49.84 -6.89
CA LYS A 905 -0.94 -48.74 -7.84
C LYS A 905 -1.15 -47.35 -7.24
N LYS A 906 -2.13 -47.20 -6.33
CA LYS A 906 -2.41 -45.96 -5.57
C LYS A 906 -1.24 -45.47 -4.71
N LEU A 907 -0.28 -46.35 -4.38
CA LEU A 907 0.92 -46.02 -3.60
C LEU A 907 2.11 -45.62 -4.48
N GLY A 908 1.91 -45.40 -5.79
CA GLY A 908 2.97 -45.00 -6.71
C GLY A 908 3.77 -46.16 -7.32
N TYR A 909 3.12 -47.31 -7.55
CA TYR A 909 3.71 -48.53 -8.14
C TYR A 909 3.25 -48.75 -9.60
N PRO A 910 3.70 -47.95 -10.59
CA PRO A 910 3.13 -47.99 -11.93
C PRO A 910 3.59 -49.19 -12.80
N LEU A 911 4.72 -49.83 -12.46
CA LEU A 911 5.40 -50.82 -13.31
C LEU A 911 5.43 -52.24 -12.72
N ALA A 912 4.86 -52.43 -11.53
CA ALA A 912 4.85 -53.70 -10.80
C ALA A 912 3.48 -54.38 -10.88
N ASN A 913 3.37 -55.46 -11.67
CA ASN A 913 2.10 -56.19 -11.77
C ASN A 913 2.04 -57.36 -10.77
N TYR A 914 3.17 -58.04 -10.53
CA TYR A 914 3.22 -59.22 -9.64
C TYR A 914 4.52 -59.24 -8.80
N PRO A 915 4.52 -59.84 -7.58
CA PRO A 915 5.72 -60.09 -6.80
C PRO A 915 6.55 -61.23 -7.39
N PHE A 916 7.83 -61.33 -6.98
CA PHE A 916 8.56 -62.59 -7.06
C PHE A 916 8.11 -63.52 -5.93
N ILE A 917 8.26 -64.84 -6.12
CA ILE A 917 8.06 -65.80 -5.03
C ILE A 917 9.43 -66.27 -4.54
N ALA A 918 9.58 -66.46 -3.24
CA ALA A 918 10.76 -67.09 -2.68
C ALA A 918 10.42 -68.15 -1.63
N THR A 919 11.29 -69.16 -1.55
CA THR A 919 11.25 -70.19 -0.52
C THR A 919 11.89 -69.66 0.77
N PHE A 920 11.27 -69.95 1.91
CA PHE A 920 11.82 -69.73 3.26
C PHE A 920 11.96 -71.06 3.99
N TYR A 921 12.76 -71.15 5.06
CA TYR A 921 13.08 -72.42 5.74
C TYR A 921 12.60 -72.52 7.19
N GLY A 922 12.37 -71.39 7.87
CA GLY A 922 11.79 -71.38 9.21
C GLY A 922 10.29 -71.67 9.26
N LYS A 923 9.73 -71.65 10.47
CA LYS A 923 8.30 -71.84 10.70
C LYS A 923 7.56 -70.52 10.65
N LEU A 924 6.83 -70.28 9.57
CA LEU A 924 5.95 -69.12 9.42
C LEU A 924 4.55 -69.49 9.95
N THR A 925 3.96 -68.64 10.78
CA THR A 925 2.65 -68.84 11.38
C THR A 925 1.78 -67.61 11.14
N PHE A 926 0.51 -67.83 10.81
CA PHE A 926 -0.54 -66.85 10.66
C PHE A 926 -1.66 -67.18 11.64
N LYS A 927 -2.01 -66.22 12.51
CA LYS A 927 -3.16 -66.32 13.40
C LYS A 927 -4.12 -65.17 13.14
N LEU A 928 -5.41 -65.46 13.20
CA LEU A 928 -6.47 -64.46 13.12
C LEU A 928 -7.43 -64.63 14.30
N TYR A 929 -7.61 -63.53 15.02
CA TYR A 929 -8.51 -63.36 16.14
C TYR A 929 -9.65 -62.42 15.74
N VAL A 930 -10.86 -62.73 16.16
CA VAL A 930 -12.04 -61.85 16.03
C VAL A 930 -12.63 -61.68 17.43
N ASP A 931 -12.71 -60.44 17.89
CA ASP A 931 -13.07 -60.07 19.27
C ASP A 931 -12.30 -60.92 20.30
N ASP A 932 -10.97 -60.95 20.13
CA ASP A 932 -9.99 -61.69 20.93
C ASP A 932 -10.11 -63.23 20.92
N ALA A 933 -11.12 -63.80 20.25
CA ALA A 933 -11.24 -65.24 20.05
C ALA A 933 -10.42 -65.70 18.84
N LEU A 934 -9.53 -66.69 19.05
CA LEU A 934 -8.76 -67.31 17.96
C LEU A 934 -9.70 -68.02 16.99
N LYS A 935 -9.71 -67.57 15.73
CA LYS A 935 -10.51 -68.15 14.64
C LYS A 935 -9.68 -68.94 13.66
N TRP A 936 -8.39 -68.61 13.53
CA TRP A 936 -7.50 -69.24 12.58
C TRP A 936 -6.10 -69.35 13.16
N ASP A 937 -5.49 -70.53 13.10
CA ASP A 937 -4.07 -70.79 13.39
C ASP A 937 -3.48 -71.71 12.32
N PHE A 938 -2.72 -71.13 11.39
CA PHE A 938 -2.09 -71.83 10.27
C PHE A 938 -0.58 -71.62 10.30
N ASN A 939 0.21 -72.68 10.08
CA ASN A 939 1.66 -72.56 9.97
C ASN A 939 2.25 -73.46 8.88
N SER A 940 3.46 -73.09 8.43
CA SER A 940 4.10 -73.69 7.27
C SER A 940 4.42 -75.18 7.46
N HIS A 941 4.62 -75.65 8.69
CA HIS A 941 4.93 -77.06 8.96
C HIS A 941 3.70 -77.97 8.82
N GLN A 942 2.50 -77.41 8.72
CA GLN A 942 1.28 -78.19 8.57
C GLN A 942 1.08 -78.70 7.13
N SER A 943 1.76 -78.13 6.14
CA SER A 943 1.63 -78.54 4.73
C SER A 943 2.96 -78.45 3.98
N SER A 944 3.32 -79.54 3.29
CA SER A 944 4.47 -79.60 2.38
C SER A 944 4.43 -78.55 1.27
N GLN A 945 3.26 -77.98 0.99
CA GLN A 945 3.04 -76.98 -0.06
C GLN A 945 3.13 -75.54 0.44
N SER A 946 3.25 -75.26 1.74
CA SER A 946 3.11 -73.90 2.29
C SER A 946 4.44 -73.16 2.54
N HIS A 947 5.43 -73.40 1.72
CA HIS A 947 6.83 -73.01 1.99
C HIS A 947 7.37 -71.87 1.14
N SER A 948 6.49 -71.10 0.50
CA SER A 948 6.88 -69.96 -0.30
C SER A 948 6.03 -68.72 -0.03
N ILE A 949 6.66 -67.55 -0.15
CA ILE A 949 6.08 -66.23 0.12
C ILE A 949 6.41 -65.25 -1.00
N PRO A 950 5.67 -64.14 -1.13
CA PRO A 950 6.03 -63.09 -2.07
C PRO A 950 7.18 -62.25 -1.51
N VAL A 951 8.13 -61.90 -2.39
CA VAL A 951 9.32 -61.10 -2.05
C VAL A 951 9.53 -59.99 -3.08
N PHE A 952 10.15 -58.89 -2.62
CA PHE A 952 10.47 -57.72 -3.40
C PHE A 952 11.96 -57.40 -3.23
N PRO A 953 12.85 -57.93 -4.09
CA PRO A 953 14.27 -57.67 -3.98
C PRO A 953 14.56 -56.16 -4.02
N LEU A 954 15.43 -55.69 -3.13
CA LEU A 954 15.81 -54.29 -2.98
C LEU A 954 17.26 -54.08 -3.44
N ALA A 955 17.59 -52.92 -4.02
CA ALA A 955 18.97 -52.52 -4.35
C ALA A 955 19.25 -51.08 -3.92
N LYS A 956 20.48 -50.78 -3.46
CA LYS A 956 20.98 -49.42 -3.29
C LYS A 956 21.97 -49.09 -4.40
N ASN A 957 21.70 -48.02 -5.14
CA ASN A 957 22.64 -47.47 -6.10
C ASN A 957 23.23 -46.17 -5.53
N GLU A 958 24.47 -46.25 -5.08
CA GLU A 958 25.17 -45.12 -4.46
C GLU A 958 25.84 -44.19 -5.46
N THR A 959 26.07 -44.68 -6.69
CA THR A 959 26.68 -43.95 -7.80
C THR A 959 25.70 -43.08 -8.56
N ASP A 960 24.40 -43.32 -8.38
CA ASP A 960 23.34 -42.53 -9.02
C ASP A 960 23.26 -41.16 -8.32
N ASN A 961 23.01 -40.09 -9.09
CA ASN A 961 22.73 -38.76 -8.54
C ASN A 961 21.34 -38.29 -9.00
N PRO A 962 20.32 -38.24 -8.10
CA PRO A 962 20.39 -38.63 -6.69
C PRO A 962 20.53 -40.15 -6.49
N LYS A 963 21.05 -40.57 -5.33
CA LYS A 963 21.18 -41.98 -4.95
C LYS A 963 19.81 -42.67 -5.01
N LYS A 964 19.75 -43.97 -5.31
CA LYS A 964 18.47 -44.68 -5.54
C LYS A 964 18.33 -45.95 -4.73
N VAL A 965 17.14 -46.17 -4.15
CA VAL A 965 16.67 -47.49 -3.74
C VAL A 965 15.75 -48.03 -4.83
N VAL A 966 16.12 -49.16 -5.43
CA VAL A 966 15.31 -49.85 -6.43
C VAL A 966 14.54 -50.98 -5.77
N ILE A 967 13.22 -51.02 -5.95
CA ILE A 967 12.36 -52.14 -5.57
C ILE A 967 12.01 -52.92 -6.84
N TYR A 968 12.37 -54.22 -6.86
CA TYR A 968 12.12 -55.09 -8.00
C TYR A 968 10.80 -55.86 -7.89
N SER A 969 10.09 -55.92 -9.01
CA SER A 969 8.88 -56.74 -9.22
C SER A 969 8.95 -57.42 -10.60
N THR A 970 7.97 -58.26 -10.94
CA THR A 970 7.87 -58.84 -12.30
C THR A 970 6.78 -58.20 -13.15
N TYR A 971 7.02 -58.13 -14.46
CA TYR A 971 6.04 -57.68 -15.46
C TYR A 971 5.04 -58.79 -15.84
N THR A 972 5.45 -60.05 -15.72
CA THR A 972 4.75 -61.21 -16.24
C THR A 972 4.08 -62.00 -15.12
N LYS A 973 2.80 -62.34 -15.33
CA LYS A 973 2.13 -63.38 -14.54
C LYS A 973 2.77 -64.72 -14.90
N ALA A 974 3.09 -65.58 -13.95
CA ALA A 974 3.53 -66.93 -14.31
C ALA A 974 2.43 -67.65 -15.09
N ALA A 975 2.81 -68.34 -16.16
CA ALA A 975 1.97 -69.40 -16.68
C ALA A 975 1.92 -70.52 -15.62
N ILE A 976 0.71 -70.93 -15.26
CA ILE A 976 0.48 -72.08 -14.37
C ILE A 976 1.24 -73.26 -14.95
N GLY A 977 2.19 -73.81 -14.17
CA GLY A 977 2.86 -75.07 -14.44
C GLY A 977 2.28 -76.15 -13.54
#